data_AF-A0A0U4YAB4-F1
#
_entry.id   AF-A0A0U4YAB4-F1
#
_cell.length_a   1.000
_cell.length_b   1.000
_cell.length_c   1.000
_cell.angle_alpha   90.00
_cell.angle_beta   90.00
_cell.angle_gamma   90.00
#
_symmetry.space_group_name_H-M   'P 1'
#
loop_
_entity.id
_entity.type
_entity.pdbx_description
1 polymer ?
#
loop_
_entity_poly.entity_id
_entity_poly.type
_entity_poly.pdbx_seq_one_letter_code
_entity_poly.pdbx_strand_id
1 'polypeptide(L)'
;MFHLLSFHGALVGFTGRHLHPLSPAAGTTRTTTPVVLDTQHNAITPGGAFVRAQPISTVTNRPLVALRAGNAYLSSRSPTQFDAVPLCASWEHFLLVSPERTDLLRTLLRGIWHEGRTFVGQPTCFGHNLQLGPHTWPIEQLQAEFRADTLTLWTDAAPQKVTLTACPSRALDELLDNITELLEVGAFRRALSPWVSVEDVREQVLRLSITPSAIAPCITLAQICCLFGQGELGNQFVTYAQSFAPMADLLWLQALIALRMHDHAHAADLLASALQERYPKQDFTATLPTLLTRLRQGEDALLLVPDMLYDYDLPTFDERFDTLLVPMRLSSKNSMDIRQVYATLFQNAYQRMDTTKDLRLLESEARLNGLSWWTETAMGHTSWLAGLRAEADTHYAIARRLALQEGAVPLPENMGIFSWLGAQECSQLASRAVPDRTGVSRWVWQFSPADTPPALCLVFACDSTHFHLLPGLILSLLHAYREDRSAGPVQLCIGVANPNTEQLAFLRTVAEWLEHYATSLRLSFGHGTTALQDAALEPALRYLILPDVVAQFRCPVMTGDCAGYFPTNTATLLRTLKNTATYGFDLPLFNHEGQQTSGTPWDIGTDMAYFGEPDRLPAIAAFMSDYLNTVYTPQSAVHTAMDRCALAQMLRHFILPRWSALSIRFLNEGPAVLVMPAKTVTSAAAPISQADVLHDLAVHTPRRVPKPSQPKT
;
A
#
# COMPACT_ATOMS: atom_id res chain seq x y z
N MET A 1 48.84 42.39 23.52
CA MET A 1 47.45 42.82 23.75
C MET A 1 46.55 41.59 23.84
N PHE A 2 45.62 41.57 24.80
CA PHE A 2 44.71 40.45 25.06
C PHE A 2 43.26 40.94 25.12
N HIS A 3 42.32 40.15 24.58
CA HIS A 3 40.90 40.38 24.79
C HIS A 3 40.46 39.86 26.17
N LEU A 4 39.38 40.43 26.69
CA LEU A 4 38.82 40.08 27.99
C LEU A 4 37.57 39.22 27.79
N LEU A 5 37.66 37.93 28.12
CA LEU A 5 36.56 36.97 28.02
C LEU A 5 35.89 36.76 29.38
N SER A 6 34.61 37.08 29.47
CA SER A 6 33.78 36.88 30.66
C SER A 6 33.56 35.41 31.00
N PHE A 7 33.03 35.16 32.20
CA PHE A 7 32.70 33.81 32.68
C PHE A 7 31.67 33.07 31.79
N HIS A 8 30.75 33.80 31.16
CA HIS A 8 29.74 33.27 30.22
C HIS A 8 30.17 33.36 28.75
N GLY A 9 31.45 33.60 28.48
CA GLY A 9 31.98 33.52 27.12
C GLY A 9 31.74 34.74 26.23
N ALA A 10 31.20 35.84 26.76
CA ALA A 10 31.16 37.13 26.06
C ALA A 10 32.49 37.87 26.17
N LEU A 11 32.92 38.53 25.10
CA LEU A 11 33.99 39.52 25.14
C LEU A 11 33.50 40.83 25.75
N VAL A 12 34.39 41.62 26.34
CA VAL A 12 34.06 42.98 26.77
C VAL A 12 34.06 43.91 25.55
N GLY A 13 32.90 44.45 25.17
CA GLY A 13 32.74 45.43 24.10
C GLY A 13 32.56 46.85 24.60
N PHE A 14 32.88 47.84 23.76
CA PHE A 14 32.73 49.26 24.05
C PHE A 14 32.10 50.01 22.87
N THR A 15 31.04 50.79 23.13
CA THR A 15 30.30 51.59 22.13
C THR A 15 30.71 53.08 22.10
N GLY A 16 31.84 53.45 22.70
CA GLY A 16 32.22 54.85 22.90
C GLY A 16 31.73 55.46 24.21
N ARG A 17 30.67 54.89 24.83
CA ARG A 17 30.09 55.36 26.10
C ARG A 17 29.83 54.27 27.14
N HIS A 18 29.57 53.02 26.72
CA HIS A 18 29.16 51.94 27.62
C HIS A 18 29.97 50.65 27.37
N LEU A 19 30.29 49.94 28.45
CA LEU A 19 30.78 48.56 28.40
C LEU A 19 29.59 47.60 28.31
N HIS A 20 29.69 46.59 27.44
CA HIS A 20 28.62 45.60 27.27
C HIS A 20 29.19 44.25 26.82
N PRO A 21 28.47 43.14 27.08
CA PRO A 21 28.85 41.84 26.55
C PRO A 21 28.78 41.83 25.03
N LEU A 22 29.86 41.40 24.38
CA LEU A 22 29.94 41.19 22.94
C LEU A 22 30.08 39.68 22.67
N SER A 23 29.17 39.10 21.89
CA SER A 23 29.32 37.70 21.47
C SER A 23 30.60 37.54 20.64
N PRO A 24 31.51 36.58 20.95
CA PRO A 24 32.67 36.33 20.11
C PRO A 24 32.29 35.90 18.68
N ALA A 25 31.10 35.30 18.52
CA ALA A 25 30.55 34.89 17.23
C ALA A 25 30.04 36.09 16.40
N ALA A 26 29.51 37.13 17.05
CA ALA A 26 29.16 38.37 16.36
C ALA A 26 30.47 39.08 15.96
N GLY A 27 30.70 39.27 14.65
CA GLY A 27 31.90 39.98 14.19
C GLY A 27 31.98 41.41 14.76
N THR A 28 33.15 42.03 14.68
CA THR A 28 33.28 43.46 15.02
C THR A 28 32.42 44.30 14.08
N THR A 29 31.37 44.93 14.62
CA THR A 29 30.54 45.89 13.89
C THR A 29 31.23 47.25 13.88
N ARG A 30 30.89 48.13 12.93
CA ARG A 30 31.43 49.50 12.87
C ARG A 30 31.14 50.34 14.13
N THR A 31 30.24 49.90 15.01
CA THR A 31 29.76 50.64 16.19
C THR A 31 30.30 50.14 17.53
N THR A 32 30.95 48.97 17.57
CA THR A 32 31.45 48.36 18.81
C THR A 32 32.90 47.92 18.65
N THR A 33 33.77 48.38 19.55
CA THR A 33 35.18 47.97 19.60
C THR A 33 35.41 47.02 20.77
N PRO A 34 36.10 45.88 20.59
CA PRO A 34 36.45 45.00 21.69
C PRO A 34 37.49 45.69 22.59
N VAL A 35 37.34 45.49 23.90
CA VAL A 35 38.26 46.00 24.90
C VAL A 35 39.47 45.07 25.00
N VAL A 36 40.66 45.65 24.87
CA VAL A 36 41.94 44.95 24.98
C VAL A 36 42.77 45.43 26.16
N LEU A 37 43.45 44.50 26.81
CA LEU A 37 44.45 44.76 27.83
C LEU A 37 45.85 44.65 27.22
N ASP A 38 46.64 45.71 27.34
CA ASP A 38 48.08 45.64 27.20
C ASP A 38 48.70 45.27 28.56
N THR A 39 49.19 44.04 28.67
CA THR A 39 49.78 43.50 29.90
C THR A 39 51.13 44.12 30.24
N GLN A 40 51.85 44.71 29.27
CA GLN A 40 53.14 45.37 29.53
C GLN A 40 52.95 46.70 30.29
N HIS A 41 51.91 47.44 29.92
CA HIS A 41 51.59 48.75 30.51
C HIS A 41 50.40 48.69 31.49
N ASN A 42 49.83 47.48 31.71
CA ASN A 42 48.58 47.22 32.44
C ASN A 42 47.45 48.21 32.07
N ALA A 43 47.35 48.52 30.78
CA ALA A 43 46.47 49.55 30.24
C ALA A 43 45.32 48.93 29.42
N ILE A 44 44.10 49.41 29.67
CA ILE A 44 42.89 48.96 28.96
C ILE A 44 42.55 49.95 27.86
N THR A 45 42.33 49.46 26.64
CA THR A 45 41.93 50.29 25.49
C THR A 45 40.83 49.60 24.69
N PRO A 46 39.72 50.28 24.38
CA PRO A 46 39.21 51.50 25.00
C PRO A 46 38.69 51.26 26.44
N GLY A 47 38.55 52.32 27.25
CA GLY A 47 37.93 52.25 28.59
C GLY A 47 38.87 52.38 29.80
N GLY A 48 40.18 52.44 29.58
CA GLY A 48 41.19 52.58 30.65
C GLY A 48 41.12 53.88 31.46
N ALA A 49 40.34 54.87 31.02
CA ALA A 49 40.12 56.12 31.77
C ALA A 49 39.27 55.91 33.04
N PHE A 50 38.39 54.90 33.06
CA PHE A 50 37.43 54.70 34.15
C PHE A 50 37.46 53.29 34.75
N VAL A 51 38.15 52.33 34.15
CA VAL A 51 38.36 50.97 34.68
C VAL A 51 39.85 50.61 34.63
N ARG A 52 40.34 49.90 35.64
CA ARG A 52 41.69 49.29 35.65
C ARG A 52 41.59 47.77 35.76
N ALA A 53 42.52 47.07 35.11
CA ALA A 53 42.66 45.62 35.27
C ALA A 53 43.49 45.31 36.53
N GLN A 54 42.96 44.41 37.36
CA GLN A 54 43.63 43.86 38.53
C GLN A 54 43.86 42.36 38.30
N PRO A 55 45.12 41.88 38.25
CA PRO A 55 45.42 40.46 38.14
C PRO A 55 44.84 39.65 39.31
N ILE A 56 44.34 38.46 39.03
CA ILE A 56 43.83 37.51 40.02
C ILE A 56 44.89 36.42 40.23
N SER A 57 45.56 36.44 41.38
CA SER A 57 46.63 35.48 41.72
C SER A 57 46.14 34.25 42.50
N THR A 58 44.86 34.23 42.91
CA THR A 58 44.28 33.16 43.74
C THR A 58 43.97 31.88 42.97
N VAL A 59 43.97 31.92 41.63
CA VAL A 59 43.73 30.77 40.76
C VAL A 59 45.02 30.44 40.01
N THR A 60 45.73 29.43 40.49
CA THR A 60 47.02 29.00 39.94
C THR A 60 46.88 28.59 38.47
N ASN A 61 47.83 29.00 37.63
CA ASN A 61 47.96 28.61 36.21
C ASN A 61 46.86 29.12 35.24
N ARG A 62 46.05 30.13 35.60
CA ARG A 62 45.11 30.78 34.67
C ARG A 62 45.34 32.30 34.56
N PRO A 63 45.39 32.89 33.35
CA PRO A 63 45.61 34.32 33.18
C PRO A 63 44.29 35.11 33.37
N LEU A 64 43.87 35.30 34.62
CA LEU A 64 42.62 35.98 34.97
C LEU A 64 42.85 37.41 35.49
N VAL A 65 41.95 38.33 35.13
CA VAL A 65 41.90 39.70 35.65
C VAL A 65 40.49 40.07 36.11
N ALA A 66 40.38 40.95 37.10
CA ALA A 66 39.14 41.64 37.42
C ALA A 66 39.22 43.09 36.95
N LEU A 67 38.09 43.61 36.49
CA LEU A 67 37.96 45.00 36.05
C LEU A 67 37.40 45.85 37.18
N ARG A 68 38.17 46.83 37.68
CA ARG A 68 37.85 47.60 38.89
C ARG A 68 37.80 49.11 38.65
N ALA A 69 36.83 49.77 39.28
CA ALA A 69 36.71 51.22 39.38
C ALA A 69 36.37 51.61 40.83
N GLY A 70 37.34 52.18 41.57
CA GLY A 70 37.15 52.50 42.99
C GLY A 70 36.84 51.26 43.84
N ASN A 71 35.64 51.19 44.42
CA ASN A 71 35.16 50.06 45.23
C ASN A 71 34.22 49.11 44.47
N ALA A 72 34.05 49.30 43.16
CA ALA A 72 33.20 48.47 42.33
C ALA A 72 34.01 47.62 41.34
N TYR A 73 33.53 46.41 41.08
CA TYR A 73 34.01 45.47 40.08
C TYR A 73 32.99 45.34 38.95
N LEU A 74 33.45 45.18 37.71
CA LEU A 74 32.58 44.85 36.59
C LEU A 74 32.09 43.41 36.76
N SER A 75 30.77 43.24 36.86
CA SER A 75 30.13 41.94 36.95
C SER A 75 29.69 41.43 35.60
N SER A 76 30.05 40.18 35.31
CA SER A 76 29.54 39.40 34.19
C SER A 76 28.63 38.26 34.64
N ARG A 77 27.88 38.45 35.73
CA ARG A 77 26.90 37.46 36.23
C ARG A 77 25.75 37.21 35.25
N SER A 78 25.42 38.18 34.40
CA SER A 78 24.45 38.02 33.31
C SER A 78 25.17 37.85 31.97
N PRO A 79 24.76 36.90 31.11
CA PRO A 79 25.31 36.75 29.77
C PRO A 79 24.93 37.91 28.83
N THR A 80 23.90 38.68 29.16
CA THR A 80 23.34 39.74 28.30
C THR A 80 23.66 41.15 28.76
N GLN A 81 24.13 41.34 29.99
CA GLN A 81 24.43 42.66 30.56
C GLN A 81 25.59 42.62 31.56
N PHE A 82 26.39 43.68 31.58
CA PHE A 82 27.35 43.93 32.65
C PHE A 82 26.77 44.86 33.73
N ASP A 83 27.15 44.63 34.98
CA ASP A 83 26.75 45.43 36.13
C ASP A 83 27.97 45.81 36.99
N ALA A 84 27.79 46.63 38.02
CA ALA A 84 28.83 47.00 38.98
C ALA A 84 28.52 46.43 40.37
N VAL A 85 29.44 45.65 40.93
CA VAL A 85 29.25 44.98 42.23
C VAL A 85 30.36 45.33 43.22
N PRO A 86 30.07 45.34 44.54
CA PRO A 86 31.07 45.71 45.56
C PRO A 86 32.10 44.61 45.87
N LEU A 87 31.83 43.36 45.49
CA LEU A 87 32.67 42.19 45.78
C LEU A 87 32.96 41.43 44.49
N CYS A 88 34.21 41.01 44.30
CA CYS A 88 34.63 40.20 43.16
C CYS A 88 34.51 38.70 43.52
N ALA A 89 33.52 38.00 42.95
CA ALA A 89 33.44 36.55 42.97
C ALA A 89 34.05 35.95 41.69
N SER A 90 33.99 34.63 41.56
CA SER A 90 34.66 33.90 40.46
C SER A 90 34.10 34.20 39.07
N TRP A 91 32.83 34.58 38.96
CA TRP A 91 32.18 34.94 37.70
C TRP A 91 32.40 36.41 37.29
N GLU A 92 33.08 37.21 38.11
CA GLU A 92 33.59 38.55 37.76
C GLU A 92 35.03 38.54 37.25
N HIS A 93 35.64 37.37 37.14
CA HIS A 93 36.95 37.21 36.52
C HIS A 93 36.81 37.15 34.99
N PHE A 94 37.70 37.87 34.32
CA PHE A 94 37.85 37.87 32.88
C PHE A 94 39.14 37.14 32.50
N LEU A 95 39.03 36.17 31.60
CA LEU A 95 40.16 35.45 31.03
C LEU A 95 40.84 36.32 29.97
N LEU A 96 42.17 36.42 30.04
CA LEU A 96 42.98 37.04 29.00
C LEU A 96 43.14 36.08 27.82
N VAL A 97 42.58 36.44 26.67
CA VAL A 97 42.60 35.62 25.46
C VAL A 97 43.41 36.33 24.38
N SER A 98 44.35 35.63 23.74
CA SER A 98 45.12 36.20 22.62
C SER A 98 44.21 36.46 21.40
N PRO A 99 44.59 37.37 20.48
CA PRO A 99 43.85 37.58 19.24
C PRO A 99 43.60 36.28 18.45
N GLU A 100 44.63 35.45 18.28
CA GLU A 100 44.54 34.16 17.59
C GLU A 100 43.50 33.22 18.21
N ARG A 101 43.46 33.11 19.54
CA ARG A 101 42.44 32.30 20.24
C ARG A 101 41.06 32.93 20.16
N THR A 102 40.98 34.25 20.08
CA THR A 102 39.71 34.95 19.89
C THR A 102 39.13 34.67 18.50
N ASP A 103 39.96 34.63 17.47
CA ASP A 103 39.56 34.25 16.12
C ASP A 103 39.18 32.76 16.04
N LEU A 104 39.92 31.88 16.72
CA LEU A 104 39.56 30.46 16.86
C LEU A 104 38.17 30.29 17.52
N LEU A 105 37.94 30.96 18.66
CA LEU A 105 36.64 30.96 19.33
C LEU A 105 35.53 31.51 18.44
N ARG A 106 35.79 32.57 17.67
CA ARG A 106 34.82 33.11 16.71
C ARG A 106 34.41 32.06 15.68
N THR A 107 35.38 31.36 15.09
CA THR A 107 35.11 30.31 14.10
C THR A 107 34.31 29.17 14.72
N LEU A 108 34.70 28.69 15.90
CA LEU A 108 34.01 27.63 16.63
C LEU A 108 32.58 28.00 16.98
N LEU A 109 32.37 29.17 17.58
CA LEU A 109 31.06 29.61 18.08
C LEU A 109 30.11 30.06 16.97
N ARG A 110 30.58 30.30 15.74
CA ARG A 110 29.71 30.58 14.59
C ARG A 110 29.15 29.32 13.94
N GLY A 111 29.91 28.23 13.98
CA GLY A 111 29.55 26.97 13.34
C GLY A 111 28.76 26.05 14.25
N ILE A 112 28.12 25.07 13.63
CA ILE A 112 27.65 23.84 14.27
C ILE A 112 28.51 22.69 13.75
N TRP A 113 28.69 21.65 14.56
CA TRP A 113 29.73 20.65 14.34
C TRP A 113 29.24 19.23 14.49
N HIS A 114 29.91 18.30 13.80
CA HIS A 114 29.84 16.87 14.03
C HIS A 114 31.16 16.36 14.60
N GLU A 115 31.11 15.36 15.47
CA GLU A 115 32.24 14.54 15.87
C GLU A 115 32.07 13.15 15.25
N GLY A 116 32.87 12.85 14.22
CA GLY A 116 32.63 11.68 13.38
C GLY A 116 31.23 11.74 12.75
N ARG A 117 30.34 10.83 13.16
CA ARG A 117 28.96 10.73 12.67
C ARG A 117 27.94 11.44 13.56
N THR A 118 28.33 11.85 14.76
CA THR A 118 27.41 12.39 15.76
C THR A 118 27.35 13.90 15.66
N PHE A 119 26.15 14.46 15.52
CA PHE A 119 25.95 15.90 15.64
C PHE A 119 26.17 16.34 17.09
N VAL A 120 27.09 17.28 17.31
CA VAL A 120 27.45 17.78 18.66
C VAL A 120 26.97 19.22 18.91
N GLY A 121 26.36 19.85 17.90
CA GLY A 121 25.70 21.14 18.04
C GLY A 121 26.64 22.34 17.95
N GLN A 122 26.18 23.47 18.50
CA GLN A 122 26.96 24.69 18.61
C GLN A 122 27.78 24.67 19.90
N PRO A 123 29.07 25.04 19.88
CA PRO A 123 29.86 25.12 21.10
C PRO A 123 29.34 26.24 22.00
N THR A 124 29.51 26.08 23.31
CA THR A 124 29.20 27.12 24.29
C THR A 124 30.40 27.41 25.16
N CYS A 125 30.45 28.60 25.76
CA CYS A 125 31.53 29.01 26.63
C CYS A 125 30.97 29.26 28.03
N PHE A 126 31.45 28.51 29.02
CA PHE A 126 31.04 28.66 30.42
C PHE A 126 32.19 28.32 31.36
N GLY A 127 32.38 29.12 32.42
CA GLY A 127 33.48 28.91 33.36
C GLY A 127 34.86 29.08 32.73
N HIS A 128 34.94 29.91 31.69
CA HIS A 128 36.14 30.08 30.84
C HIS A 128 36.60 28.78 30.17
N ASN A 129 35.69 27.82 29.99
CA ASN A 129 35.90 26.61 29.22
C ASN A 129 35.01 26.62 27.98
N LEU A 130 35.52 26.07 26.89
CA LEU A 130 34.73 25.72 25.71
C LEU A 130 34.09 24.36 25.94
N GLN A 131 32.77 24.27 25.75
CA GLN A 131 31.98 23.04 25.89
C GLN A 131 31.34 22.69 24.55
N LEU A 132 31.51 21.46 24.09
CA LEU A 132 30.88 20.93 22.88
C LEU A 132 30.63 19.43 23.03
N GLY A 133 29.36 19.00 22.95
CA GLY A 133 29.00 17.62 23.24
C GLY A 133 29.52 17.16 24.61
N PRO A 134 30.23 16.03 24.70
CA PRO A 134 30.80 15.54 25.96
C PRO A 134 32.14 16.23 26.34
N HIS A 135 32.69 17.09 25.48
CA HIS A 135 34.04 17.63 25.64
C HIS A 135 34.06 18.99 26.32
N THR A 136 35.10 19.22 27.12
CA THR A 136 35.35 20.50 27.79
C THR A 136 36.83 20.84 27.72
N TRP A 137 37.16 22.03 27.19
CA TRP A 137 38.54 22.49 27.05
C TRP A 137 38.75 23.86 27.72
N PRO A 138 39.81 24.02 28.54
CA PRO A 138 40.24 25.34 29.00
C PRO A 138 40.65 26.22 27.81
N ILE A 139 40.01 27.38 27.67
CA ILE A 139 40.16 28.25 26.49
C ILE A 139 41.61 28.73 26.32
N GLU A 140 42.29 29.00 27.42
CA GLU A 140 43.68 29.48 27.41
C GLU A 140 44.71 28.42 26.97
N GLN A 141 44.35 27.14 27.02
CA GLN A 141 45.20 26.01 26.59
C GLN A 141 44.77 25.42 25.24
N LEU A 142 43.69 25.94 24.66
CA LEU A 142 43.11 25.40 23.44
C LEU A 142 44.10 25.55 22.27
N GLN A 143 44.38 24.42 21.63
CA GLN A 143 45.14 24.33 20.38
C GLN A 143 44.22 23.77 19.29
N ALA A 144 44.45 24.21 18.06
CA ALA A 144 43.61 23.88 16.93
C ALA A 144 44.41 23.68 15.65
N GLU A 145 43.95 22.76 14.80
CA GLU A 145 44.45 22.53 13.45
C GLU A 145 43.26 22.47 12.48
N PHE A 146 43.26 23.34 11.48
CA PHE A 146 42.24 23.40 10.43
C PHE A 146 42.69 22.64 9.18
N ARG A 147 41.83 21.77 8.66
CA ARG A 147 42.01 21.09 7.36
C ARG A 147 40.68 20.99 6.62
N ALA A 148 40.51 21.81 5.58
CA ALA A 148 39.24 21.93 4.84
C ALA A 148 38.05 22.13 5.80
N ASP A 149 37.08 21.21 5.81
CA ASP A 149 35.89 21.27 6.66
C ASP A 149 36.12 20.72 8.08
N THR A 150 37.35 20.28 8.39
CA THR A 150 37.66 19.67 9.69
C THR A 150 38.49 20.61 10.57
N LEU A 151 38.16 20.60 11.85
CA LEU A 151 38.84 21.31 12.92
C LEU A 151 39.22 20.32 14.01
N THR A 152 40.53 20.13 14.22
CA THR A 152 41.03 19.25 15.27
C THR A 152 41.41 20.08 16.49
N LEU A 153 40.84 19.77 17.66
CA LEU A 153 41.08 20.47 18.93
C LEU A 153 41.81 19.57 19.93
N TRP A 154 42.72 20.16 20.70
CA TRP A 154 43.37 19.49 21.84
C TRP A 154 43.91 20.53 22.84
N THR A 155 44.41 20.05 23.98
CA THR A 155 45.13 20.85 24.98
C THR A 155 46.38 20.11 25.43
N ASP A 156 47.33 20.79 26.06
CA ASP A 156 48.53 20.12 26.59
C ASP A 156 48.20 19.16 27.74
N ALA A 157 47.17 19.48 28.54
CA ALA A 157 46.72 18.66 29.66
C ALA A 157 45.87 17.44 29.23
N ALA A 158 45.23 17.52 28.07
CA ALA A 158 44.48 16.43 27.44
C ALA A 158 44.88 16.35 25.95
N PRO A 159 45.96 15.60 25.63
CA PRO A 159 46.55 15.57 24.29
C PRO A 159 45.71 14.75 23.29
N GLN A 160 44.61 14.13 23.75
CA GLN A 160 43.68 13.45 22.85
C GLN A 160 43.07 14.48 21.90
N LYS A 161 43.37 14.30 20.61
CA LYS A 161 42.86 15.14 19.53
C LYS A 161 41.41 14.78 19.21
N VAL A 162 40.54 15.77 19.22
CA VAL A 162 39.13 15.65 18.83
C VAL A 162 38.94 16.34 17.49
N THR A 163 38.57 15.58 16.46
CA THR A 163 38.32 16.11 15.11
C THR A 163 36.83 16.38 14.93
N LEU A 164 36.51 17.64 14.65
CA LEU A 164 35.18 18.14 14.36
C LEU A 164 35.03 18.42 12.88
N THR A 165 33.87 18.14 12.30
CA THR A 165 33.52 18.49 10.91
C THR A 165 32.44 19.57 10.92
N ALA A 166 32.58 20.60 10.10
CA ALA A 166 31.59 21.67 9.96
C ALA A 166 30.25 21.14 9.42
N CYS A 167 29.15 21.73 9.88
CA CYS A 167 27.80 21.48 9.36
C CYS A 167 27.12 22.83 8.99
N PRO A 168 26.61 23.01 7.76
CA PRO A 168 26.76 22.07 6.63
C PRO A 168 28.24 21.88 6.27
N SER A 169 28.57 20.70 5.76
CA SER A 169 29.88 20.47 5.16
C SER A 169 29.88 21.02 3.73
N ARG A 170 31.04 21.31 3.17
CA ARG A 170 31.16 21.79 1.79
C ARG A 170 30.50 20.84 0.78
N ALA A 171 30.59 19.54 1.00
CA ALA A 171 29.90 18.56 0.17
C ALA A 171 28.36 18.72 0.16
N LEU A 172 27.76 19.12 1.29
CA LEU A 172 26.32 19.38 1.35
C LEU A 172 25.97 20.70 0.70
N ASP A 173 26.78 21.74 0.92
CA ASP A 173 26.60 23.04 0.26
C ASP A 173 26.67 22.90 -1.26
N GLU A 174 27.65 22.16 -1.80
CA GLU A 174 27.76 21.88 -3.24
C GLU A 174 26.53 21.13 -3.77
N LEU A 175 25.95 20.20 -3.00
CA LEU A 175 24.72 19.50 -3.39
C LEU A 175 23.49 20.42 -3.37
N LEU A 176 23.40 21.32 -2.39
CA LEU A 176 22.33 22.30 -2.28
C LEU A 176 22.43 23.35 -3.41
N ASP A 177 23.63 23.79 -3.76
CA ASP A 177 23.85 24.69 -4.89
C ASP A 177 23.43 24.02 -6.21
N ASN A 178 23.86 22.77 -6.43
CA ASN A 178 23.51 22.01 -7.64
C ASN A 178 21.99 21.83 -7.79
N ILE A 179 21.28 21.47 -6.71
CA ILE A 179 19.83 21.27 -6.78
C ILE A 179 19.09 22.60 -6.97
N THR A 180 19.57 23.69 -6.37
CA THR A 180 19.02 25.03 -6.56
C THR A 180 19.20 25.50 -8.00
N GLU A 181 20.38 25.29 -8.61
CA GLU A 181 20.60 25.59 -10.03
C GLU A 181 19.62 24.81 -10.92
N LEU A 182 19.45 23.51 -10.67
CA LEU A 182 18.50 22.67 -11.41
C LEU A 182 17.04 23.11 -11.25
N LEU A 183 16.66 23.64 -10.08
CA LEU A 183 15.35 24.25 -9.84
C LEU A 183 15.16 25.52 -10.68
N GLU A 184 16.18 26.37 -10.77
CA GLU A 184 16.14 27.64 -11.51
C GLU A 184 16.03 27.43 -13.02
N VAL A 185 16.82 26.50 -13.59
CA VAL A 185 16.74 26.15 -15.02
C VAL A 185 15.51 25.31 -15.37
N GLY A 186 14.77 24.84 -14.37
CA GLY A 186 13.53 24.09 -14.55
C GLY A 186 13.73 22.63 -14.95
N ALA A 187 14.85 22.01 -14.56
CA ALA A 187 15.12 20.59 -14.80
C ALA A 187 14.07 19.68 -14.13
N PHE A 188 13.42 20.16 -13.06
CA PHE A 188 12.34 19.46 -12.35
C PHE A 188 10.94 19.71 -12.94
N ARG A 189 10.76 20.39 -14.09
CA ARG A 189 9.40 20.76 -14.57
C ARG A 189 8.51 19.58 -14.97
N ARG A 190 9.08 18.43 -15.37
CA ARG A 190 8.31 17.27 -15.81
C ARG A 190 8.81 16.02 -15.08
N ALA A 191 8.13 15.66 -14.00
CA ALA A 191 8.39 14.40 -13.31
C ALA A 191 8.22 13.21 -14.28
N LEU A 192 9.08 12.20 -14.13
CA LEU A 192 8.93 10.94 -14.86
C LEU A 192 7.87 10.03 -14.23
N SER A 193 7.37 10.43 -13.06
CA SER A 193 6.47 9.66 -12.22
C SER A 193 5.38 10.57 -11.61
N PRO A 194 4.20 10.01 -11.28
CA PRO A 194 3.13 10.72 -10.59
C PRO A 194 3.37 10.96 -9.10
N TRP A 195 4.38 10.33 -8.47
CA TRP A 195 4.53 10.34 -7.00
C TRP A 195 5.00 11.67 -6.42
N VAL A 196 5.62 12.52 -7.25
CA VAL A 196 6.31 13.72 -6.79
C VAL A 196 5.98 14.94 -7.65
N SER A 197 6.16 16.10 -7.03
CA SER A 197 6.01 17.43 -7.57
C SER A 197 7.27 18.27 -7.29
N VAL A 198 7.38 19.41 -7.97
CA VAL A 198 8.50 20.35 -7.74
C VAL A 198 8.46 20.94 -6.32
N GLU A 199 7.27 21.06 -5.73
CA GLU A 199 7.13 21.57 -4.36
C GLU A 199 7.76 20.62 -3.33
N ASP A 200 7.74 19.31 -3.57
CA ASP A 200 8.39 18.34 -2.69
C ASP A 200 9.91 18.54 -2.67
N VAL A 201 10.52 18.90 -3.81
CA VAL A 201 11.95 19.26 -3.89
C VAL A 201 12.22 20.52 -3.06
N ARG A 202 11.42 21.57 -3.27
CA ARG A 202 11.56 22.86 -2.57
C ARG A 202 11.43 22.70 -1.06
N GLU A 203 10.49 21.88 -0.62
CA GLU A 203 10.29 21.57 0.79
C GLU A 203 11.53 20.93 1.41
N GLN A 204 12.11 19.90 0.78
CA GLN A 204 13.29 19.23 1.35
C GLN A 204 14.53 20.12 1.32
N VAL A 205 14.71 20.95 0.28
CA VAL A 205 15.78 21.95 0.24
C VAL A 205 15.63 22.95 1.39
N LEU A 206 14.43 23.49 1.61
CA LEU A 206 14.15 24.39 2.74
C LEU A 206 14.46 23.73 4.09
N ARG A 207 14.05 22.47 4.28
CA ARG A 207 14.33 21.71 5.50
C ARG A 207 15.83 21.60 5.76
N LEU A 208 16.65 21.34 4.73
CA LEU A 208 18.12 21.31 4.85
C LEU A 208 18.73 22.69 5.06
N SER A 209 18.20 23.74 4.45
CA SER A 209 18.68 25.11 4.69
C SER A 209 18.46 25.58 6.13
N ILE A 210 17.43 25.06 6.81
CA ILE A 210 17.15 25.37 8.22
C ILE A 210 17.89 24.41 9.15
N THR A 211 17.95 23.13 8.82
CA THR A 211 18.52 22.06 9.65
C THR A 211 19.49 21.20 8.83
N PRO A 212 20.70 21.69 8.53
CA PRO A 212 21.66 20.98 7.68
C PRO A 212 22.22 19.70 8.31
N SER A 213 22.01 19.50 9.61
CA SER A 213 22.39 18.27 10.33
C SER A 213 21.39 17.11 10.11
N ALA A 214 20.23 17.37 9.51
CA ALA A 214 19.21 16.36 9.30
C ALA A 214 19.52 15.50 8.07
N ILE A 215 19.60 14.18 8.25
CA ILE A 215 19.91 13.23 7.16
C ILE A 215 18.65 12.84 6.38
N ALA A 216 17.49 12.79 7.03
CA ALA A 216 16.25 12.33 6.41
C ALA A 216 15.87 13.11 5.14
N PRO A 217 15.97 14.46 5.09
CA PRO A 217 15.73 15.20 3.86
C PRO A 217 16.69 14.85 2.72
N CYS A 218 17.95 14.48 3.00
CA CYS A 218 18.90 14.02 1.97
C CYS A 218 18.42 12.70 1.34
N ILE A 219 17.92 11.76 2.15
CA ILE A 219 17.39 10.48 1.67
C ILE A 219 16.15 10.72 0.80
N THR A 220 15.25 11.61 1.21
CA THR A 220 14.08 11.98 0.42
C THR A 220 14.46 12.70 -0.87
N LEU A 221 15.41 13.64 -0.84
CA LEU A 221 15.92 14.30 -2.05
C LEU A 221 16.54 13.30 -3.02
N ALA A 222 17.25 12.29 -2.54
CA ALA A 222 17.80 11.26 -3.40
C ALA A 222 16.73 10.55 -4.23
N GLN A 223 15.64 10.14 -3.60
CA GLN A 223 14.49 9.52 -4.27
C GLN A 223 13.85 10.48 -5.26
N ILE A 224 13.52 11.70 -4.82
CA ILE A 224 12.82 12.70 -5.64
C ILE A 224 13.68 13.03 -6.87
N CYS A 225 14.97 13.30 -6.70
CA CYS A 225 15.90 13.53 -7.80
C CYS A 225 15.85 12.41 -8.83
N CYS A 226 15.88 11.14 -8.38
CA CYS A 226 15.74 9.99 -9.27
C CYS A 226 14.38 9.97 -10.01
N LEU A 227 13.27 10.29 -9.34
CA LEU A 227 11.94 10.37 -9.96
C LEU A 227 11.79 11.50 -11.00
N PHE A 228 12.67 12.50 -10.96
CA PHE A 228 12.80 13.54 -11.98
C PHE A 228 13.89 13.25 -13.04
N GLY A 229 14.53 12.08 -12.99
CA GLY A 229 15.61 11.70 -13.92
C GLY A 229 16.98 12.27 -13.57
N GLN A 230 17.16 12.88 -12.39
CA GLN A 230 18.43 13.39 -11.86
C GLN A 230 19.12 12.33 -10.99
N GLY A 231 19.30 11.11 -11.54
CA GLY A 231 19.79 9.96 -10.77
C GLY A 231 21.20 10.14 -10.20
N GLU A 232 22.10 10.81 -10.93
CA GLU A 232 23.47 11.10 -10.44
C GLU A 232 23.46 11.97 -9.19
N LEU A 233 22.70 13.08 -9.22
CA LEU A 233 22.53 13.95 -8.06
C LEU A 233 21.87 13.19 -6.91
N GLY A 234 20.88 12.35 -7.22
CA GLY A 234 20.25 11.49 -6.23
C GLY A 234 21.26 10.57 -5.53
N ASN A 235 22.14 9.91 -6.30
CA ASN A 235 23.18 9.04 -5.73
C ASN A 235 24.18 9.82 -4.85
N GLN A 236 24.51 11.07 -5.19
CA GLN A 236 25.37 11.91 -4.36
C GLN A 236 24.71 12.23 -3.01
N PHE A 237 23.40 12.53 -2.98
CA PHE A 237 22.66 12.71 -1.71
C PHE A 237 22.63 11.43 -0.85
N VAL A 238 22.46 10.25 -1.46
CA VAL A 238 22.53 8.98 -0.69
C VAL A 238 23.94 8.74 -0.16
N THR A 239 24.96 8.98 -0.98
CA THR A 239 26.37 8.83 -0.57
C THR A 239 26.69 9.76 0.60
N TYR A 240 26.19 11.00 0.56
CA TYR A 240 26.29 11.92 1.67
C TYR A 240 25.62 11.36 2.93
N ALA A 241 24.37 10.91 2.83
CA ALA A 241 23.64 10.30 3.95
C ALA A 241 24.37 9.07 4.55
N GLN A 242 24.90 8.19 3.70
CA GLN A 242 25.63 6.97 4.09
C GLN A 242 26.91 7.27 4.89
N SER A 243 27.53 8.44 4.66
CA SER A 243 28.72 8.85 5.43
C SER A 243 28.41 9.07 6.93
N PHE A 244 27.18 9.50 7.24
CA PHE A 244 26.71 9.73 8.61
C PHE A 244 25.97 8.53 9.21
N ALA A 245 25.21 7.79 8.39
CA ALA A 245 24.44 6.64 8.84
C ALA A 245 24.60 5.48 7.83
N PRO A 246 25.56 4.56 8.04
CA PRO A 246 25.65 3.38 7.19
C PRO A 246 24.44 2.50 7.43
N MET A 247 23.62 2.35 6.40
CA MET A 247 22.41 1.55 6.46
C MET A 247 22.29 0.72 5.20
N ALA A 248 21.99 -0.57 5.35
CA ALA A 248 21.71 -1.45 4.23
C ALA A 248 20.56 -0.94 3.34
N ASP A 249 19.57 -0.25 3.93
CA ASP A 249 18.46 0.39 3.20
C ASP A 249 18.95 1.49 2.24
N LEU A 250 20.02 2.21 2.58
CA LEU A 250 20.60 3.22 1.69
C LEU A 250 21.41 2.57 0.55
N LEU A 251 22.08 1.45 0.79
CA LEU A 251 22.72 0.66 -0.29
C LEU A 251 21.66 0.10 -1.26
N TRP A 252 20.52 -0.34 -0.74
CA TRP A 252 19.38 -0.76 -1.55
C TRP A 252 18.82 0.40 -2.39
N LEU A 253 18.66 1.59 -1.80
CA LEU A 253 18.28 2.80 -2.54
C LEU A 253 19.29 3.13 -3.65
N GLN A 254 20.60 3.02 -3.40
CA GLN A 254 21.62 3.21 -4.42
C GLN A 254 21.51 2.17 -5.54
N ALA A 255 21.23 0.91 -5.21
CA ALA A 255 21.04 -0.15 -6.21
C ALA A 255 19.85 0.16 -7.14
N LEU A 256 18.74 0.66 -6.58
CA LEU A 256 17.58 1.10 -7.35
C LEU A 256 17.90 2.31 -8.24
N ILE A 257 18.66 3.29 -7.73
CA ILE A 257 19.10 4.45 -8.53
C ILE A 257 20.00 3.98 -9.69
N ALA A 258 20.97 3.10 -9.42
CA ALA A 258 21.86 2.54 -10.42
C ALA A 258 21.08 1.77 -11.50
N LEU A 259 20.08 0.98 -11.11
CA LEU A 259 19.18 0.30 -12.05
C LEU A 259 18.44 1.29 -12.95
N ARG A 260 17.87 2.36 -12.40
CA ARG A 260 17.17 3.40 -13.18
C ARG A 260 18.09 4.20 -14.10
N MET A 261 19.38 4.26 -13.77
CA MET A 261 20.43 4.81 -14.62
C MET A 261 20.98 3.78 -15.64
N HIS A 262 20.41 2.57 -15.68
CA HIS A 262 20.82 1.44 -16.51
C HIS A 262 22.24 0.90 -16.23
N ASP A 263 22.82 1.20 -15.06
CA ASP A 263 24.09 0.63 -14.61
C ASP A 263 23.84 -0.65 -13.81
N HIS A 264 23.56 -1.72 -14.54
CA HIS A 264 23.18 -3.00 -13.95
C HIS A 264 24.35 -3.70 -13.23
N ALA A 265 25.59 -3.43 -13.65
CA ALA A 265 26.76 -4.00 -12.99
C ALA A 265 26.93 -3.40 -11.59
N HIS A 266 26.85 -2.07 -11.49
CA HIS A 266 26.93 -1.39 -10.21
C HIS A 266 25.73 -1.72 -9.30
N ALA A 267 24.52 -1.80 -9.87
CA ALA A 267 23.33 -2.24 -9.14
C ALA A 267 23.51 -3.63 -8.50
N ALA A 268 24.18 -4.56 -9.19
CA ALA A 268 24.48 -5.90 -8.67
C ALA A 268 25.46 -5.86 -7.49
N ASP A 269 26.51 -5.07 -7.59
CA ASP A 269 27.51 -4.95 -6.52
C ASP A 269 26.92 -4.28 -5.26
N LEU A 270 26.04 -3.28 -5.46
CA LEU A 270 25.29 -2.63 -4.38
C LEU A 270 24.28 -3.56 -3.73
N LEU A 271 23.53 -4.36 -4.50
CA LEU A 271 22.61 -5.36 -3.96
C LEU A 271 23.34 -6.38 -3.07
N ALA A 272 24.47 -6.91 -3.55
CA ALA A 272 25.26 -7.86 -2.79
C ALA A 272 25.71 -7.26 -1.45
N SER A 273 26.16 -6.01 -1.47
CA SER A 273 26.57 -5.28 -0.27
C SER A 273 25.38 -5.02 0.67
N ALA A 274 24.22 -4.63 0.13
CA ALA A 274 23.00 -4.36 0.91
C ALA A 274 22.52 -5.62 1.65
N LEU A 275 22.47 -6.77 0.96
CA LEU A 275 22.06 -8.04 1.56
C LEU A 275 23.06 -8.51 2.62
N GLN A 276 24.37 -8.38 2.37
CA GLN A 276 25.40 -8.73 3.33
C GLN A 276 25.34 -7.86 4.59
N GLU A 277 25.08 -6.56 4.45
CA GLU A 277 24.97 -5.63 5.58
C GLU A 277 23.68 -5.86 6.38
N ARG A 278 22.55 -6.10 5.71
CA ARG A 278 21.26 -6.33 6.37
C ARG A 278 21.18 -7.69 7.04
N TYR A 279 21.69 -8.73 6.37
CA TYR A 279 21.53 -10.13 6.74
C TYR A 279 22.89 -10.86 6.81
N PRO A 280 23.81 -10.44 7.70
CA PRO A 280 25.19 -10.93 7.70
C PRO A 280 25.34 -12.42 8.04
N LYS A 281 24.29 -13.05 8.58
CA LYS A 281 24.26 -14.47 8.95
C LYS A 281 23.47 -15.34 7.98
N GLN A 282 22.78 -14.74 7.01
CA GLN A 282 21.94 -15.48 6.07
C GLN A 282 22.79 -16.04 4.94
N ASP A 283 22.54 -17.31 4.59
CA ASP A 283 23.17 -17.95 3.44
C ASP A 283 22.30 -17.78 2.19
N PHE A 284 22.76 -16.91 1.28
CA PHE A 284 22.14 -16.71 -0.04
C PHE A 284 22.90 -17.42 -1.17
N THR A 285 23.83 -18.33 -0.89
CA THR A 285 24.68 -18.97 -1.90
C THR A 285 23.90 -19.71 -2.99
N ALA A 286 22.69 -20.20 -2.68
CA ALA A 286 21.83 -20.88 -3.64
C ALA A 286 21.12 -19.94 -4.64
N THR A 287 20.80 -18.71 -4.25
CA THR A 287 19.90 -17.80 -4.99
C THR A 287 20.59 -16.55 -5.51
N LEU A 288 21.44 -15.92 -4.70
CA LEU A 288 22.10 -14.66 -5.03
C LEU A 288 22.99 -14.73 -6.28
N PRO A 289 23.80 -15.76 -6.54
CA PRO A 289 24.64 -15.80 -7.74
C PRO A 289 23.82 -15.74 -9.04
N THR A 290 22.69 -16.44 -9.09
CA THR A 290 21.78 -16.43 -10.24
C THR A 290 21.18 -15.04 -10.43
N LEU A 291 20.71 -14.42 -9.34
CA LEU A 291 20.12 -13.08 -9.36
C LEU A 291 21.12 -12.02 -9.85
N LEU A 292 22.34 -12.02 -9.30
CA LEU A 292 23.40 -11.09 -9.71
C LEU A 292 23.83 -11.32 -11.16
N THR A 293 23.81 -12.56 -11.62
CA THR A 293 24.13 -12.89 -13.03
C THR A 293 23.09 -12.30 -13.97
N ARG A 294 21.79 -12.50 -13.69
CA ARG A 294 20.69 -11.92 -14.48
C ARG A 294 20.77 -10.40 -14.51
N LEU A 295 20.99 -9.78 -13.36
CA LEU A 295 21.17 -8.33 -13.25
C LEU A 295 22.34 -7.85 -14.14
N ARG A 296 23.53 -8.44 -14.00
CA ARG A 296 24.70 -8.09 -14.83
C ARG A 296 24.50 -8.37 -16.32
N GLN A 297 23.63 -9.30 -16.69
CA GLN A 297 23.24 -9.54 -18.08
C GLN A 297 22.30 -8.46 -18.64
N GLY A 298 21.81 -7.57 -17.79
CA GLY A 298 20.97 -6.43 -18.15
C GLY A 298 19.47 -6.67 -17.93
N GLU A 299 19.09 -7.63 -17.08
CA GLU A 299 17.71 -7.78 -16.61
C GLU A 299 17.46 -6.91 -15.38
N ASP A 300 16.23 -6.45 -15.17
CA ASP A 300 15.79 -5.69 -13.99
C ASP A 300 15.56 -6.61 -12.78
N ALA A 301 16.50 -7.51 -12.51
CA ALA A 301 16.35 -8.60 -11.56
C ALA A 301 16.20 -8.13 -10.10
N LEU A 302 16.47 -6.85 -9.78
CA LEU A 302 16.17 -6.28 -8.45
C LEU A 302 14.68 -6.42 -8.09
N LEU A 303 13.79 -6.45 -9.09
CA LEU A 303 12.34 -6.65 -8.88
C LEU A 303 12.01 -7.98 -8.18
N LEU A 304 12.88 -8.99 -8.27
CA LEU A 304 12.68 -10.32 -7.68
C LEU A 304 13.12 -10.40 -6.20
N VAL A 305 13.78 -9.37 -5.67
CA VAL A 305 14.35 -9.38 -4.32
C VAL A 305 13.28 -9.50 -3.22
N PRO A 306 12.13 -8.81 -3.27
CA PRO A 306 11.09 -8.96 -2.24
C PRO A 306 10.58 -10.41 -2.12
N ASP A 307 10.27 -11.06 -3.24
CA ASP A 307 9.81 -12.46 -3.25
C ASP A 307 10.91 -13.40 -2.74
N MET A 308 12.16 -13.18 -3.16
CA MET A 308 13.30 -13.93 -2.63
C MET A 308 13.40 -13.80 -1.10
N LEU A 309 13.26 -12.60 -0.54
CA LEU A 309 13.33 -12.39 0.92
C LEU A 309 12.14 -13.06 1.63
N TYR A 310 10.95 -13.02 1.04
CA TYR A 310 9.77 -13.70 1.55
C TYR A 310 9.98 -15.23 1.64
N ASP A 311 10.59 -15.85 0.63
CA ASP A 311 10.91 -17.29 0.64
C ASP A 311 11.86 -17.70 1.79
N TYR A 312 12.66 -16.75 2.29
CA TYR A 312 13.53 -16.94 3.45
C TYR A 312 12.91 -16.50 4.78
N ASP A 313 11.63 -16.08 4.80
CA ASP A 313 10.95 -15.48 5.97
C ASP A 313 11.70 -14.27 6.54
N LEU A 314 12.24 -13.43 5.64
CA LEU A 314 13.00 -12.23 5.98
C LEU A 314 12.19 -10.96 5.71
N PRO A 315 12.34 -9.91 6.56
CA PRO A 315 11.78 -8.60 6.27
C PRO A 315 12.28 -8.03 4.94
N THR A 316 11.46 -7.24 4.26
CA THR A 316 11.87 -6.47 3.09
C THR A 316 12.72 -5.25 3.48
N PHE A 317 13.35 -4.62 2.49
CA PHE A 317 13.92 -3.28 2.64
C PHE A 317 12.80 -2.24 2.79
N ASP A 318 13.17 -1.00 3.13
CA ASP A 318 12.20 0.10 3.30
C ASP A 318 11.30 0.32 2.06
N GLU A 319 10.01 0.01 2.22
CA GLU A 319 8.98 0.07 1.17
C GLU A 319 8.81 1.48 0.55
N ARG A 320 9.28 2.54 1.22
CA ARG A 320 9.20 3.90 0.66
C ARG A 320 9.96 4.02 -0.66
N PHE A 321 10.98 3.18 -0.86
CA PHE A 321 11.76 3.17 -2.09
C PHE A 321 11.07 2.47 -3.26
N ASP A 322 9.98 1.72 -3.02
CA ASP A 322 9.22 1.02 -4.07
C ASP A 322 8.61 1.99 -5.09
N THR A 323 8.45 3.26 -4.71
CA THR A 323 8.05 4.35 -5.62
C THR A 323 9.03 4.54 -6.80
N LEU A 324 10.27 4.09 -6.68
CA LEU A 324 11.26 4.09 -7.77
C LEU A 324 11.06 2.94 -8.76
N LEU A 325 10.36 1.88 -8.35
CA LEU A 325 10.13 0.69 -9.18
C LEU A 325 8.98 0.87 -10.16
N VAL A 326 8.03 1.76 -9.90
CA VAL A 326 6.86 1.97 -10.77
C VAL A 326 6.57 3.47 -10.90
N PRO A 327 6.40 4.06 -12.09
CA PRO A 327 6.76 3.49 -13.37
C PRO A 327 8.29 3.55 -13.57
N MET A 328 8.83 2.48 -14.12
CA MET A 328 10.25 2.33 -14.47
C MET A 328 10.32 1.82 -15.92
N ARG A 329 11.32 2.28 -16.67
CA ARG A 329 11.59 1.70 -17.99
C ARG A 329 12.13 0.28 -17.79
N LEU A 330 11.39 -0.70 -18.30
CA LEU A 330 11.80 -2.09 -18.30
C LEU A 330 12.87 -2.36 -19.37
N SER A 331 13.83 -3.19 -19.01
CA SER A 331 14.81 -3.74 -19.94
C SER A 331 14.15 -4.67 -20.95
N SER A 332 14.60 -4.58 -22.22
CA SER A 332 14.19 -5.50 -23.28
C SER A 332 14.72 -6.92 -23.08
N LYS A 333 15.64 -7.13 -22.13
CA LYS A 333 16.19 -8.44 -21.79
C LYS A 333 15.39 -9.16 -20.71
N ASN A 334 14.44 -8.49 -20.06
CA ASN A 334 13.64 -9.08 -19.01
C ASN A 334 12.89 -10.31 -19.52
N SER A 335 13.05 -11.40 -18.80
CA SER A 335 12.22 -12.59 -18.96
C SER A 335 10.81 -12.36 -18.39
N MET A 336 9.92 -13.31 -18.70
CA MET A 336 8.48 -13.18 -18.43
C MET A 336 8.16 -13.10 -16.93
N ASP A 337 8.92 -13.76 -16.06
CA ASP A 337 8.79 -13.68 -14.60
C ASP A 337 9.01 -12.25 -14.09
N ILE A 338 10.07 -11.56 -14.52
CA ILE A 338 10.33 -10.16 -14.12
C ILE A 338 9.23 -9.23 -14.62
N ARG A 339 8.78 -9.42 -15.87
CA ARG A 339 7.67 -8.62 -16.44
C ARG A 339 6.38 -8.84 -15.66
N GLN A 340 6.11 -10.07 -15.23
CA GLN A 340 4.94 -10.40 -14.42
C GLN A 340 5.02 -9.75 -13.03
N VAL A 341 6.18 -9.77 -12.36
CA VAL A 341 6.37 -9.11 -11.06
C VAL A 341 6.17 -7.59 -11.20
N TYR A 342 6.75 -6.98 -12.23
CA TYR A 342 6.52 -5.55 -12.51
C TYR A 342 5.05 -5.25 -12.75
N ALA A 343 4.35 -6.05 -13.56
CA ALA A 343 2.94 -5.86 -13.84
C ALA A 343 2.09 -5.93 -12.56
N THR A 344 2.41 -6.83 -11.64
CA THR A 344 1.77 -6.92 -10.32
C THR A 344 2.02 -5.67 -9.48
N LEU A 345 3.27 -5.20 -9.40
CA LEU A 345 3.61 -3.96 -8.70
C LEU A 345 2.88 -2.75 -9.30
N PHE A 346 2.78 -2.69 -10.63
CA PHE A 346 2.04 -1.64 -11.33
C PHE A 346 0.55 -1.65 -10.98
N GLN A 347 -0.10 -2.82 -11.03
CA GLN A 347 -1.52 -2.93 -10.69
C GLN A 347 -1.78 -2.51 -9.23
N ASN A 348 -0.93 -2.95 -8.29
CA ASN A 348 -1.01 -2.54 -6.88
C ASN A 348 -0.85 -1.03 -6.71
N ALA A 349 0.07 -0.42 -7.45
CA ALA A 349 0.30 1.02 -7.42
C ALA A 349 -0.92 1.80 -7.96
N TYR A 350 -1.48 1.35 -9.09
CA TYR A 350 -2.66 1.93 -9.72
C TYR A 350 -3.89 1.88 -8.80
N GLN A 351 -4.14 0.75 -8.12
CA GLN A 351 -5.30 0.60 -7.23
C GLN A 351 -5.28 1.52 -5.99
N ARG A 352 -4.09 1.97 -5.57
CA ARG A 352 -3.92 2.85 -4.40
C ARG A 352 -4.07 4.33 -4.74
N MET A 353 -4.21 4.68 -6.01
CA MET A 353 -4.20 6.06 -6.49
C MET A 353 -5.59 6.69 -6.57
N ASP A 354 -5.59 8.02 -6.69
CA ASP A 354 -6.78 8.81 -7.01
C ASP A 354 -6.86 9.08 -8.53
N THR A 355 -8.06 9.39 -9.01
CA THR A 355 -8.37 9.57 -10.44
C THR A 355 -7.44 10.55 -11.18
N THR A 356 -6.91 11.58 -10.51
CA THR A 356 -6.01 12.55 -11.16
C THR A 356 -4.58 12.03 -11.31
N LYS A 357 -4.13 11.21 -10.36
CA LYS A 357 -2.81 10.59 -10.39
C LYS A 357 -2.78 9.35 -11.29
N ASP A 358 -3.91 8.67 -11.45
CA ASP A 358 -4.09 7.52 -12.35
C ASP A 358 -3.66 7.86 -13.79
N LEU A 359 -4.19 8.95 -14.35
CA LEU A 359 -3.86 9.35 -15.73
C LEU A 359 -2.38 9.67 -15.90
N ARG A 360 -1.77 10.37 -14.94
CA ARG A 360 -0.32 10.67 -14.99
C ARG A 360 0.53 9.40 -14.88
N LEU A 361 0.11 8.43 -14.07
CA LEU A 361 0.77 7.13 -13.98
C LEU A 361 0.72 6.42 -15.33
N LEU A 362 -0.47 6.32 -15.91
CA LEU A 362 -0.73 5.62 -17.17
C LEU A 362 0.00 6.27 -18.35
N GLU A 363 0.01 7.60 -18.45
CA GLU A 363 0.78 8.34 -19.45
C GLU A 363 2.29 8.11 -19.31
N SER A 364 2.79 8.13 -18.07
CA SER A 364 4.21 7.91 -17.78
C SER A 364 4.63 6.49 -18.14
N GLU A 365 3.81 5.51 -17.79
CA GLU A 365 4.01 4.09 -18.10
C GLU A 365 4.01 3.83 -19.61
N ALA A 366 2.99 4.32 -20.32
CA ALA A 366 2.89 4.17 -21.77
C ALA A 366 4.10 4.82 -22.49
N ARG A 367 4.62 5.94 -21.99
CA ARG A 367 5.83 6.58 -22.52
C ARG A 367 7.10 5.76 -22.28
N LEU A 368 7.21 5.09 -21.13
CA LEU A 368 8.42 4.36 -20.74
C LEU A 368 8.48 2.97 -21.37
N ASN A 369 7.36 2.24 -21.36
CA ASN A 369 7.25 0.82 -21.68
C ASN A 369 6.37 0.52 -22.91
N GLY A 370 5.65 1.51 -23.45
CA GLY A 370 4.77 1.31 -24.59
C GLY A 370 3.48 0.57 -24.22
N LEU A 371 2.98 -0.23 -25.16
CA LEU A 371 1.74 -0.99 -25.00
C LEU A 371 1.95 -2.24 -24.14
N SER A 372 1.18 -2.38 -23.07
CA SER A 372 1.24 -3.54 -22.17
C SER A 372 -0.16 -3.93 -21.69
N TRP A 373 -0.34 -5.20 -21.31
CA TRP A 373 -1.66 -5.66 -20.88
C TRP A 373 -2.13 -4.97 -19.58
N TRP A 374 -1.20 -4.64 -18.65
CA TRP A 374 -1.54 -4.00 -17.37
C TRP A 374 -1.98 -2.54 -17.58
N THR A 375 -1.30 -1.80 -18.45
CA THR A 375 -1.68 -0.43 -18.80
C THR A 375 -3.04 -0.41 -19.49
N GLU A 376 -3.26 -1.32 -20.45
CA GLU A 376 -4.55 -1.43 -21.16
C GLU A 376 -5.69 -1.85 -20.22
N THR A 377 -5.42 -2.74 -19.25
CA THR A 377 -6.41 -3.10 -18.23
C THR A 377 -6.81 -1.88 -17.40
N ALA A 378 -5.83 -1.11 -16.91
CA ALA A 378 -6.06 0.09 -16.12
C ALA A 378 -6.75 1.22 -16.93
N MET A 379 -6.37 1.42 -18.19
CA MET A 379 -7.08 2.33 -19.11
C MET A 379 -8.54 1.90 -19.31
N GLY A 380 -8.78 0.58 -19.41
CA GLY A 380 -10.12 0.01 -19.46
C GLY A 380 -10.95 0.36 -18.22
N HIS A 381 -10.37 0.25 -17.02
CA HIS A 381 -11.04 0.62 -15.77
C HIS A 381 -11.33 2.12 -15.69
N THR A 382 -10.36 2.97 -16.03
CA THR A 382 -10.54 4.43 -16.06
C THR A 382 -11.68 4.80 -17.02
N SER A 383 -11.65 4.26 -18.24
CA SER A 383 -12.68 4.51 -19.26
C SER A 383 -14.06 4.02 -18.82
N TRP A 384 -14.11 2.86 -18.16
CA TRP A 384 -15.33 2.29 -17.63
C TRP A 384 -16.00 3.20 -16.59
N LEU A 385 -15.24 3.64 -15.59
CA LEU A 385 -15.72 4.52 -14.52
C LEU A 385 -16.08 5.91 -15.05
N ALA A 386 -15.45 6.37 -16.13
CA ALA A 386 -15.82 7.58 -16.86
C ALA A 386 -17.09 7.44 -17.72
N GLY A 387 -17.69 6.25 -17.81
CA GLY A 387 -18.86 5.98 -18.65
C GLY A 387 -18.54 5.80 -20.14
N LEU A 388 -17.26 5.75 -20.53
CA LEU A 388 -16.77 5.60 -21.90
C LEU A 388 -16.70 4.12 -22.29
N ARG A 389 -17.86 3.48 -22.44
CA ARG A 389 -17.97 2.03 -22.62
C ARG A 389 -17.20 1.49 -23.83
N ALA A 390 -17.35 2.12 -25.00
CA ALA A 390 -16.72 1.61 -26.22
C ALA A 390 -15.18 1.63 -26.13
N GLU A 391 -14.64 2.65 -25.46
CA GLU A 391 -13.21 2.76 -25.17
C GLU A 391 -12.77 1.69 -24.17
N ALA A 392 -13.53 1.50 -23.08
CA ALA A 392 -13.27 0.45 -22.10
C ALA A 392 -13.24 -0.96 -22.74
N ASP A 393 -14.24 -1.30 -23.56
CA ASP A 393 -14.32 -2.59 -24.26
C ASP A 393 -13.12 -2.79 -25.21
N THR A 394 -12.67 -1.72 -25.88
CA THR A 394 -11.48 -1.77 -26.75
C THR A 394 -10.22 -2.07 -25.95
N HIS A 395 -10.03 -1.37 -24.83
CA HIS A 395 -8.89 -1.55 -23.93
C HIS A 395 -8.86 -2.96 -23.33
N TYR A 396 -9.99 -3.49 -22.84
CA TYR A 396 -10.05 -4.87 -22.32
C TYR A 396 -9.74 -5.92 -23.40
N ALA A 397 -10.19 -5.71 -24.64
CA ALA A 397 -9.88 -6.61 -25.75
C ALA A 397 -8.38 -6.60 -26.09
N ILE A 398 -7.73 -5.43 -26.09
CA ILE A 398 -6.29 -5.30 -26.30
C ILE A 398 -5.53 -5.96 -25.14
N ALA A 399 -5.93 -5.68 -23.89
CA ALA A 399 -5.36 -6.27 -22.69
C ALA A 399 -5.41 -7.80 -22.72
N ARG A 400 -6.59 -8.38 -23.01
CA ARG A 400 -6.77 -9.83 -23.14
C ARG A 400 -5.82 -10.44 -24.17
N ARG A 401 -5.71 -9.81 -25.36
CA ARG A 401 -4.82 -10.29 -26.42
C ARG A 401 -3.36 -10.31 -25.97
N LEU A 402 -2.90 -9.21 -25.36
CA LEU A 402 -1.51 -9.09 -24.88
C LEU A 402 -1.23 -10.06 -23.73
N ALA A 403 -2.15 -10.17 -22.76
CA ALA A 403 -2.03 -11.09 -21.64
C ALA A 403 -1.91 -12.55 -22.10
N LEU A 404 -2.70 -12.97 -23.09
CA LEU A 404 -2.62 -14.31 -23.68
C LEU A 404 -1.30 -14.54 -24.43
N GLN A 405 -0.80 -13.55 -25.18
CA GLN A 405 0.49 -13.64 -25.87
C GLN A 405 1.67 -13.77 -24.91
N GLU A 406 1.56 -13.13 -23.75
CA GLU A 406 2.58 -13.10 -22.71
C GLU A 406 2.43 -14.24 -21.68
N GLY A 407 1.37 -15.04 -21.74
CA GLY A 407 1.09 -16.03 -20.71
C GLY A 407 0.93 -15.41 -19.31
N ALA A 408 0.38 -14.19 -19.25
CA ALA A 408 0.29 -13.40 -18.04
C ALA A 408 -0.74 -13.97 -17.05
N VAL A 409 -0.48 -13.74 -15.76
CA VAL A 409 -1.38 -14.08 -14.65
C VAL A 409 -1.70 -12.78 -13.89
N PRO A 410 -2.73 -12.03 -14.29
CA PRO A 410 -3.15 -10.80 -13.61
C PRO A 410 -3.53 -11.03 -12.15
N LEU A 411 -3.61 -9.93 -11.39
CA LEU A 411 -4.21 -9.98 -10.06
C LEU A 411 -5.66 -10.48 -10.14
N PRO A 412 -6.18 -11.15 -9.08
CA PRO A 412 -7.53 -11.72 -9.09
C PRO A 412 -8.63 -10.75 -9.55
N GLU A 413 -8.57 -9.47 -9.18
CA GLU A 413 -9.57 -8.49 -9.62
C GLU A 413 -9.48 -8.15 -11.12
N ASN A 414 -8.36 -8.41 -11.77
CA ASN A 414 -8.14 -8.14 -13.19
C ASN A 414 -8.34 -9.36 -14.09
N MET A 415 -8.55 -10.55 -13.51
CA MET A 415 -8.78 -11.80 -14.25
C MET A 415 -10.02 -11.75 -15.15
N GLY A 416 -10.98 -10.87 -14.88
CA GLY A 416 -12.16 -10.72 -15.71
C GLY A 416 -11.87 -10.33 -17.16
N ILE A 417 -10.69 -9.75 -17.47
CA ILE A 417 -10.29 -9.44 -18.87
C ILE A 417 -10.32 -10.67 -19.78
N PHE A 418 -10.05 -11.87 -19.26
CA PHE A 418 -10.05 -13.10 -20.08
C PHE A 418 -11.46 -13.57 -20.45
N SER A 419 -12.45 -13.13 -19.68
CA SER A 419 -13.85 -13.54 -19.81
C SER A 419 -14.76 -12.38 -20.20
N TRP A 420 -14.22 -11.18 -20.42
CA TRP A 420 -14.99 -10.02 -20.84
C TRP A 420 -15.32 -10.10 -22.33
N LEU A 421 -16.61 -9.99 -22.67
CA LEU A 421 -17.08 -9.78 -24.03
C LEU A 421 -17.59 -8.35 -24.15
N GLY A 422 -17.15 -7.62 -25.17
CA GLY A 422 -17.61 -6.25 -25.41
C GLY A 422 -19.10 -6.18 -25.78
N ALA A 423 -19.66 -4.97 -25.82
CA ALA A 423 -21.07 -4.74 -26.19
C ALA A 423 -21.46 -5.39 -27.52
N GLN A 424 -20.56 -5.26 -28.52
CA GLN A 424 -20.77 -5.80 -29.85
C GLN A 424 -20.82 -7.33 -29.84
N GLU A 425 -19.87 -7.98 -29.15
CA GLU A 425 -19.82 -9.43 -29.03
C GLU A 425 -21.07 -9.97 -28.29
N CYS A 426 -21.49 -9.30 -27.21
CA CYS A 426 -22.71 -9.65 -26.49
C CYS A 426 -23.96 -9.57 -27.38
N SER A 427 -24.07 -8.52 -28.19
CA SER A 427 -25.22 -8.36 -29.11
C SER A 427 -25.31 -9.46 -30.17
N GLN A 428 -24.17 -10.06 -30.52
CA GLN A 428 -24.08 -11.12 -31.53
C GLN A 428 -24.44 -12.51 -30.98
N LEU A 429 -24.48 -12.70 -29.66
CA LEU A 429 -24.81 -14.00 -29.03
C LEU A 429 -26.17 -14.53 -29.52
N ALA A 430 -27.20 -13.67 -29.56
CA ALA A 430 -28.53 -14.05 -30.02
C ALA A 430 -28.62 -14.37 -31.53
N SER A 431 -27.62 -13.93 -32.32
CA SER A 431 -27.62 -14.05 -33.79
C SER A 431 -26.82 -15.23 -34.33
N ARG A 432 -26.17 -16.02 -33.44
CA ARG A 432 -25.31 -17.14 -33.84
C ARG A 432 -25.64 -18.40 -33.03
N ALA A 433 -25.38 -19.56 -33.61
CA ALA A 433 -25.43 -20.81 -32.87
C ALA A 433 -24.21 -20.89 -31.93
N VAL A 434 -24.47 -21.00 -30.62
CA VAL A 434 -23.42 -21.21 -29.62
C VAL A 434 -23.33 -22.71 -29.30
N PRO A 435 -22.18 -23.36 -29.54
CA PRO A 435 -22.03 -24.78 -29.21
C PRO A 435 -21.96 -24.97 -27.69
N ASP A 436 -22.54 -26.05 -27.19
CA ASP A 436 -22.36 -26.45 -25.80
C ASP A 436 -20.93 -26.97 -25.57
N ARG A 437 -20.06 -26.09 -25.06
CA ARG A 437 -18.67 -26.41 -24.68
C ARG A 437 -18.57 -26.99 -23.29
N THR A 438 -19.58 -26.75 -22.44
CA THR A 438 -19.58 -27.14 -21.03
C THR A 438 -20.09 -28.57 -20.82
N GLY A 439 -20.93 -29.06 -21.73
CA GLY A 439 -21.60 -30.37 -21.66
C GLY A 439 -22.90 -30.35 -20.85
N VAL A 440 -23.32 -29.19 -20.33
CA VAL A 440 -24.49 -29.07 -19.44
C VAL A 440 -25.81 -29.32 -20.16
N SER A 441 -25.89 -29.04 -21.48
CA SER A 441 -27.14 -29.22 -22.25
C SER A 441 -27.62 -30.67 -22.34
N ARG A 442 -26.76 -31.64 -22.01
CA ARG A 442 -27.04 -33.08 -22.06
C ARG A 442 -27.42 -33.68 -20.70
N TRP A 443 -27.56 -32.85 -19.67
CA TRP A 443 -27.87 -33.31 -18.33
C TRP A 443 -29.27 -33.90 -18.25
N VAL A 444 -29.42 -34.90 -17.39
CA VAL A 444 -30.68 -35.58 -17.12
C VAL A 444 -31.35 -34.91 -15.94
N TRP A 445 -32.61 -34.53 -16.11
CA TRP A 445 -33.41 -33.87 -15.08
C TRP A 445 -34.45 -34.80 -14.47
N GLN A 446 -34.54 -34.77 -13.14
CA GLN A 446 -35.66 -35.29 -12.37
C GLN A 446 -36.43 -34.10 -11.80
N PHE A 447 -37.46 -33.66 -12.53
CA PHE A 447 -38.37 -32.62 -12.07
C PHE A 447 -39.45 -33.22 -11.18
N SER A 448 -39.69 -32.61 -10.03
CA SER A 448 -40.84 -32.97 -9.19
C SER A 448 -42.15 -32.58 -9.90
N PRO A 449 -43.18 -33.44 -9.90
CA PRO A 449 -44.46 -33.11 -10.51
C PRO A 449 -45.08 -31.89 -9.82
N ALA A 450 -45.60 -30.95 -10.62
CA ALA A 450 -46.15 -29.70 -10.12
C ALA A 450 -47.60 -29.53 -10.54
N ASP A 451 -48.54 -30.06 -9.74
CA ASP A 451 -49.98 -29.76 -9.90
C ASP A 451 -50.28 -28.27 -9.70
N THR A 452 -49.42 -27.59 -8.93
CA THR A 452 -49.47 -26.15 -8.68
C THR A 452 -48.11 -25.55 -9.01
N PRO A 453 -48.05 -24.48 -9.82
CA PRO A 453 -46.79 -23.83 -10.17
C PRO A 453 -46.11 -23.25 -8.93
N PRO A 454 -44.78 -23.35 -8.81
CA PRO A 454 -44.05 -22.77 -7.69
C PRO A 454 -44.16 -21.24 -7.70
N ALA A 455 -44.21 -20.66 -6.50
CA ALA A 455 -44.16 -19.23 -6.28
C ALA A 455 -42.76 -18.64 -6.54
N LEU A 456 -41.72 -19.46 -6.40
CA LEU A 456 -40.30 -19.13 -6.57
C LEU A 456 -39.49 -20.42 -6.80
N CYS A 457 -38.50 -20.34 -7.69
CA CYS A 457 -37.45 -21.36 -7.84
C CYS A 457 -36.16 -20.87 -7.14
N LEU A 458 -35.53 -21.75 -6.37
CA LEU A 458 -34.20 -21.56 -5.80
C LEU A 458 -33.22 -22.44 -6.56
N VAL A 459 -32.20 -21.85 -7.20
CA VAL A 459 -31.31 -22.54 -8.14
C VAL A 459 -29.89 -22.55 -7.59
N PHE A 460 -29.37 -23.76 -7.41
CA PHE A 460 -28.02 -24.02 -6.92
C PHE A 460 -27.36 -25.06 -7.79
N ALA A 461 -26.03 -25.02 -7.88
CA ALA A 461 -25.29 -26.07 -8.55
C ALA A 461 -23.91 -26.26 -7.92
N CYS A 462 -23.39 -27.47 -8.00
CA CYS A 462 -22.04 -27.79 -7.56
C CYS A 462 -21.46 -28.94 -8.39
N ASP A 463 -20.19 -29.24 -8.19
CA ASP A 463 -19.61 -30.50 -8.62
C ASP A 463 -19.67 -31.58 -7.52
N SER A 464 -19.25 -32.80 -7.87
CA SER A 464 -19.17 -33.93 -6.95
C SER A 464 -18.30 -33.68 -5.73
N THR A 465 -17.26 -32.85 -5.85
CA THR A 465 -16.32 -32.56 -4.74
C THR A 465 -16.95 -31.60 -3.72
N HIS A 466 -17.71 -30.62 -4.19
CA HIS A 466 -18.41 -29.62 -3.37
C HIS A 466 -19.81 -30.04 -2.93
N PHE A 467 -20.28 -31.23 -3.33
CA PHE A 467 -21.58 -31.77 -2.92
C PHE A 467 -21.77 -31.80 -1.39
N HIS A 468 -20.69 -31.92 -0.62
CA HIS A 468 -20.71 -31.91 0.84
C HIS A 468 -21.32 -30.63 1.46
N LEU A 469 -21.47 -29.55 0.69
CA LEU A 469 -22.09 -28.30 1.13
C LEU A 469 -23.64 -28.36 1.05
N LEU A 470 -24.19 -29.13 0.10
CA LEU A 470 -25.64 -29.19 -0.16
C LEU A 470 -26.49 -29.67 1.03
N PRO A 471 -26.08 -30.64 1.87
CA PRO A 471 -26.92 -31.08 2.99
C PRO A 471 -27.25 -29.96 3.97
N GLY A 472 -26.30 -29.05 4.26
CA GLY A 472 -26.53 -27.89 5.13
C GLY A 472 -27.52 -26.88 4.54
N LEU A 473 -27.37 -26.60 3.25
CA LEU A 473 -28.30 -25.78 2.48
C LEU A 473 -29.73 -26.37 2.52
N ILE A 474 -29.87 -27.66 2.23
CA ILE A 474 -31.17 -28.36 2.22
C ILE A 474 -31.79 -28.37 3.63
N LEU A 475 -31.02 -28.71 4.67
CA LEU A 475 -31.54 -28.80 6.04
C LEU A 475 -32.02 -27.45 6.56
N SER A 476 -31.23 -26.39 6.34
CA SER A 476 -31.62 -25.04 6.77
C SER A 476 -32.90 -24.57 6.08
N LEU A 477 -33.08 -24.89 4.79
CA LEU A 477 -34.33 -24.58 4.07
C LEU A 477 -35.51 -25.40 4.60
N LEU A 478 -35.32 -26.70 4.88
CA LEU A 478 -36.35 -27.56 5.47
C LEU A 478 -36.84 -27.00 6.80
N HIS A 479 -35.91 -26.59 7.67
CA HIS A 479 -36.25 -26.01 8.98
C HIS A 479 -37.02 -24.70 8.83
N ALA A 480 -36.55 -23.78 7.98
CA ALA A 480 -37.24 -22.50 7.77
C ALA A 480 -38.68 -22.69 7.23
N TYR A 481 -38.90 -23.63 6.30
CA TYR A 481 -40.23 -23.89 5.73
C TYR A 481 -41.15 -24.76 6.60
N ARG A 482 -40.61 -25.42 7.63
CA ARG A 482 -41.43 -26.05 8.66
C ARG A 482 -42.00 -25.02 9.62
N GLU A 483 -41.23 -23.99 9.95
CA GLU A 483 -41.63 -22.91 10.86
C GLU A 483 -42.62 -21.93 10.20
N ASP A 484 -42.35 -21.51 8.96
CA ASP A 484 -43.18 -20.55 8.23
C ASP A 484 -43.36 -20.96 6.75
N ARG A 485 -44.61 -21.00 6.30
CA ARG A 485 -44.99 -21.34 4.91
C ARG A 485 -45.49 -20.13 4.12
N SER A 486 -45.33 -18.92 4.64
CA SER A 486 -45.91 -17.69 4.09
C SER A 486 -45.37 -17.32 2.70
N ALA A 487 -44.21 -17.82 2.28
CA ALA A 487 -43.64 -17.59 0.96
C ALA A 487 -44.41 -18.27 -0.20
N GLY A 488 -45.31 -19.23 0.11
CA GLY A 488 -45.94 -20.09 -0.88
C GLY A 488 -45.05 -21.27 -1.29
N PRO A 489 -45.47 -22.07 -2.29
CA PRO A 489 -44.73 -23.26 -2.71
C PRO A 489 -43.40 -22.88 -3.35
N VAL A 490 -42.29 -23.43 -2.86
CA VAL A 490 -40.95 -23.21 -3.41
C VAL A 490 -40.40 -24.47 -4.04
N GLN A 491 -39.74 -24.29 -5.18
CA GLN A 491 -39.01 -25.33 -5.87
C GLN A 491 -37.51 -25.13 -5.68
N LEU A 492 -36.86 -26.03 -4.95
CA LEU A 492 -35.41 -26.12 -4.91
C LEU A 492 -34.95 -26.90 -6.16
N CYS A 493 -34.08 -26.29 -6.96
CA CYS A 493 -33.51 -26.83 -8.19
C CYS A 493 -32.00 -26.97 -8.01
N ILE A 494 -31.48 -28.20 -8.01
CA ILE A 494 -30.06 -28.48 -7.78
C ILE A 494 -29.43 -29.10 -9.04
N GLY A 495 -28.40 -28.48 -9.59
CA GLY A 495 -27.54 -29.09 -10.61
C GLY A 495 -26.32 -29.76 -10.00
N VAL A 496 -26.00 -30.99 -10.38
CA VAL A 496 -24.78 -31.67 -9.90
C VAL A 496 -23.94 -32.18 -11.07
N ALA A 497 -22.72 -31.66 -11.19
CA ALA A 497 -21.74 -32.13 -12.15
C ALA A 497 -21.02 -33.38 -11.64
N ASN A 498 -20.95 -34.41 -12.48
CA ASN A 498 -20.21 -35.66 -12.23
C ASN A 498 -20.55 -36.38 -10.89
N PRO A 499 -21.83 -36.49 -10.47
CA PRO A 499 -22.14 -37.05 -9.16
C PRO A 499 -21.83 -38.54 -9.06
N ASN A 500 -21.51 -38.98 -7.84
CA ASN A 500 -21.42 -40.40 -7.53
C ASN A 500 -22.80 -41.01 -7.21
N THR A 501 -22.86 -42.34 -7.10
CA THR A 501 -24.12 -43.07 -6.86
C THR A 501 -24.77 -42.70 -5.52
N GLU A 502 -23.99 -42.46 -4.47
CA GLU A 502 -24.50 -42.11 -3.13
C GLU A 502 -25.16 -40.71 -3.13
N GLN A 503 -24.51 -39.74 -3.78
CA GLN A 503 -25.01 -38.38 -3.95
C GLN A 503 -26.35 -38.36 -4.71
N LEU A 504 -26.44 -39.14 -5.79
CA LEU A 504 -27.70 -39.28 -6.54
C LEU A 504 -28.79 -39.98 -5.71
N ALA A 505 -28.45 -41.03 -4.97
CA ALA A 505 -29.39 -41.73 -4.10
C ALA A 505 -29.93 -40.82 -2.99
N PHE A 506 -29.07 -39.97 -2.42
CA PHE A 506 -29.45 -38.95 -1.46
C PHE A 506 -30.47 -37.95 -2.04
N LEU A 507 -30.18 -37.34 -3.19
CA LEU A 507 -31.10 -36.38 -3.82
C LEU A 507 -32.44 -37.02 -4.18
N ARG A 508 -32.44 -38.27 -4.69
CA ARG A 508 -33.67 -39.03 -4.95
C ARG A 508 -34.49 -39.23 -3.68
N THR A 509 -33.84 -39.65 -2.60
CA THR A 509 -34.51 -39.90 -1.32
C THR A 509 -35.15 -38.63 -0.76
N VAL A 510 -34.43 -37.50 -0.81
CA VAL A 510 -34.96 -36.20 -0.35
C VAL A 510 -36.11 -35.74 -1.24
N ALA A 511 -35.99 -35.87 -2.57
CA ALA A 511 -37.02 -35.48 -3.52
C ALA A 511 -38.31 -36.29 -3.33
N GLU A 512 -38.20 -37.62 -3.26
CA GLU A 512 -39.33 -38.52 -3.01
C GLU A 512 -40.02 -38.22 -1.67
N TRP A 513 -39.23 -37.96 -0.61
CA TRP A 513 -39.79 -37.61 0.68
C TRP A 513 -40.57 -36.29 0.62
N LEU A 514 -40.00 -35.25 0.01
CA LEU A 514 -40.65 -33.96 -0.14
C LEU A 514 -41.95 -34.06 -0.95
N GLU A 515 -41.95 -34.84 -2.02
CA GLU A 515 -43.15 -35.09 -2.83
C GLU A 515 -44.29 -35.71 -2.02
N HIS A 516 -43.98 -36.64 -1.11
CA HIS A 516 -44.99 -37.34 -0.32
C HIS A 516 -45.46 -36.57 0.92
N TYR A 517 -44.59 -35.77 1.54
CA TYR A 517 -44.80 -35.24 2.89
C TYR A 517 -44.77 -33.71 3.01
N ALA A 518 -44.28 -32.99 2.00
CA ALA A 518 -44.15 -31.53 2.03
C ALA A 518 -45.00 -30.86 0.94
N THR A 519 -45.88 -29.92 1.35
CA THR A 519 -46.74 -29.20 0.39
C THR A 519 -46.15 -27.87 -0.08
N SER A 520 -45.20 -27.29 0.68
CA SER A 520 -44.65 -25.95 0.45
C SER A 520 -43.21 -25.95 -0.07
N LEU A 521 -42.54 -27.10 -0.10
CA LEU A 521 -41.16 -27.24 -0.58
C LEU A 521 -41.05 -28.50 -1.44
N ARG A 522 -40.45 -28.38 -2.62
CA ARG A 522 -40.16 -29.48 -3.53
C ARG A 522 -38.70 -29.43 -3.97
N LEU A 523 -38.15 -30.58 -4.35
CA LEU A 523 -36.79 -30.70 -4.87
C LEU A 523 -36.84 -31.27 -6.29
N SER A 524 -36.20 -30.56 -7.22
CA SER A 524 -35.88 -31.03 -8.56
C SER A 524 -34.36 -31.02 -8.69
N PHE A 525 -33.79 -31.99 -9.40
CA PHE A 525 -32.34 -31.99 -9.62
C PHE A 525 -31.97 -32.45 -11.02
N GLY A 526 -30.91 -31.86 -11.55
CA GLY A 526 -30.32 -32.17 -12.84
C GLY A 526 -28.90 -32.68 -12.63
N HIS A 527 -28.48 -33.66 -13.43
CA HIS A 527 -27.12 -34.19 -13.33
C HIS A 527 -26.56 -34.68 -14.65
N GLY A 528 -25.22 -34.63 -14.77
CA GLY A 528 -24.51 -35.17 -15.92
C GLY A 528 -23.02 -34.94 -15.84
N THR A 529 -22.30 -35.43 -16.83
CA THR A 529 -20.87 -35.17 -16.96
C THR A 529 -20.63 -33.83 -17.63
N THR A 530 -19.71 -33.04 -17.10
CA THR A 530 -19.18 -31.86 -17.82
C THR A 530 -18.22 -32.33 -18.91
N ALA A 531 -17.99 -31.51 -19.93
CA ALA A 531 -17.08 -31.85 -21.03
C ALA A 531 -15.64 -32.09 -20.53
N LEU A 532 -15.23 -31.31 -19.53
CA LEU A 532 -13.97 -31.44 -18.78
C LEU A 532 -14.23 -31.17 -17.30
N GLN A 533 -13.45 -31.78 -16.42
CA GLN A 533 -13.49 -31.49 -14.99
C GLN A 533 -12.63 -30.25 -14.72
N ASP A 534 -13.30 -29.09 -14.57
CA ASP A 534 -12.66 -27.78 -14.43
C ASP A 534 -13.28 -27.01 -13.27
N ALA A 535 -12.45 -26.64 -12.29
CA ALA A 535 -12.89 -25.89 -11.12
C ALA A 535 -13.44 -24.51 -11.47
N ALA A 536 -12.98 -23.91 -12.58
CA ALA A 536 -13.46 -22.60 -13.03
C ALA A 536 -14.93 -22.64 -13.50
N LEU A 537 -15.47 -23.83 -13.79
CA LEU A 537 -16.83 -23.99 -14.26
C LEU A 537 -17.86 -24.00 -13.12
N GLU A 538 -17.46 -24.41 -11.91
CA GLU A 538 -18.37 -24.66 -10.79
C GLU A 538 -19.27 -23.46 -10.46
N PRO A 539 -18.74 -22.22 -10.27
CA PRO A 539 -19.58 -21.07 -9.92
C PRO A 539 -20.58 -20.67 -11.03
N ALA A 540 -20.27 -21.06 -12.27
CA ALA A 540 -21.06 -20.78 -13.46
C ALA A 540 -22.18 -21.83 -13.70
N LEU A 541 -22.09 -23.02 -13.10
CA LEU A 541 -23.05 -24.12 -13.32
C LEU A 541 -24.49 -23.69 -13.04
N ARG A 542 -24.73 -22.92 -11.97
CA ARG A 542 -26.07 -22.43 -11.60
C ARG A 542 -26.73 -21.58 -12.69
N TYR A 543 -25.94 -20.89 -13.51
CA TYR A 543 -26.43 -20.09 -14.63
C TYR A 543 -26.58 -20.93 -15.91
N LEU A 544 -25.72 -21.95 -16.10
CA LEU A 544 -25.80 -22.89 -17.22
C LEU A 544 -27.04 -23.80 -17.14
N ILE A 545 -27.54 -24.09 -15.93
CA ILE A 545 -28.77 -24.88 -15.74
C ILE A 545 -30.06 -24.05 -15.78
N LEU A 546 -29.97 -22.71 -15.78
CA LEU A 546 -31.16 -21.84 -15.77
C LEU A 546 -32.12 -22.08 -16.95
N PRO A 547 -31.65 -22.31 -18.20
CA PRO A 547 -32.56 -22.54 -19.32
C PRO A 547 -33.56 -23.68 -19.07
N ASP A 548 -33.10 -24.80 -18.51
CA ASP A 548 -33.95 -25.96 -18.22
C ASP A 548 -34.96 -25.65 -17.10
N VAL A 549 -34.50 -25.00 -16.03
CA VAL A 549 -35.36 -24.63 -14.89
C VAL A 549 -36.45 -23.65 -15.31
N VAL A 550 -36.08 -22.62 -16.08
CA VAL A 550 -37.01 -21.58 -16.52
C VAL A 550 -38.01 -22.13 -17.55
N ALA A 551 -37.57 -23.03 -18.43
CA ALA A 551 -38.46 -23.71 -19.37
C ALA A 551 -39.55 -24.52 -18.66
N GLN A 552 -39.22 -25.13 -17.52
CA GLN A 552 -40.13 -25.98 -16.75
C GLN A 552 -41.13 -25.18 -15.90
N PHE A 553 -40.68 -24.20 -15.11
CA PHE A 553 -41.51 -23.64 -14.03
C PHE A 553 -42.09 -22.24 -14.29
N ARG A 554 -41.49 -21.44 -15.19
CA ARG A 554 -41.94 -20.07 -15.53
C ARG A 554 -42.35 -19.20 -14.33
N CYS A 555 -41.54 -19.19 -13.28
CA CYS A 555 -41.74 -18.38 -12.08
C CYS A 555 -40.50 -17.54 -11.79
N PRO A 556 -40.54 -16.61 -10.80
CA PRO A 556 -39.33 -15.94 -10.32
C PRO A 556 -38.25 -16.95 -9.92
N VAL A 557 -36.98 -16.55 -10.05
CA VAL A 557 -35.81 -17.39 -9.74
C VAL A 557 -34.88 -16.65 -8.79
N MET A 558 -34.32 -17.35 -7.81
CA MET A 558 -33.18 -16.90 -7.03
C MET A 558 -32.03 -17.89 -7.22
N THR A 559 -30.90 -17.44 -7.73
CA THR A 559 -29.66 -18.23 -7.78
C THR A 559 -28.84 -17.98 -6.53
N GLY A 560 -28.12 -19.00 -6.04
CA GLY A 560 -27.26 -18.85 -4.87
C GLY A 560 -26.01 -19.75 -4.89
N ASP A 561 -25.12 -19.54 -3.93
CA ASP A 561 -23.95 -20.39 -3.65
C ASP A 561 -24.34 -21.57 -2.74
N CYS A 562 -23.81 -22.76 -3.03
CA CYS A 562 -24.09 -23.99 -2.27
C CYS A 562 -23.53 -23.96 -0.84
N ALA A 563 -22.55 -23.10 -0.54
CA ALA A 563 -21.97 -22.94 0.78
C ALA A 563 -22.88 -22.17 1.77
N GLY A 564 -23.95 -21.54 1.28
CA GLY A 564 -24.85 -20.72 2.09
C GLY A 564 -25.86 -21.51 2.95
N TYR A 565 -26.40 -20.83 3.96
CA TYR A 565 -27.46 -21.34 4.83
C TYR A 565 -28.67 -20.41 4.86
N PHE A 566 -29.87 -20.97 4.89
CA PHE A 566 -31.10 -20.21 5.00
C PHE A 566 -31.41 -19.86 6.47
N PRO A 567 -31.63 -18.58 6.84
CA PRO A 567 -32.04 -18.22 8.19
C PRO A 567 -33.46 -18.72 8.50
N THR A 568 -33.82 -18.81 9.78
CA THR A 568 -35.15 -19.29 10.23
C THR A 568 -36.32 -18.49 9.62
N ASN A 569 -36.16 -17.17 9.47
CA ASN A 569 -37.18 -16.30 8.88
C ASN A 569 -37.18 -16.24 7.34
N THR A 570 -36.53 -17.20 6.66
CA THR A 570 -36.38 -17.23 5.19
C THR A 570 -37.70 -17.06 4.44
N ALA A 571 -38.78 -17.73 4.85
CA ALA A 571 -40.07 -17.62 4.17
C ALA A 571 -40.59 -16.16 4.14
N THR A 572 -40.46 -15.44 5.24
CA THR A 572 -40.83 -14.02 5.30
C THR A 572 -39.88 -13.15 4.47
N LEU A 573 -38.58 -13.44 4.45
CA LEU A 573 -37.61 -12.71 3.62
C LEU A 573 -37.90 -12.89 2.13
N LEU A 574 -38.14 -14.13 1.67
CA LEU A 574 -38.46 -14.44 0.27
C LEU A 574 -39.79 -13.83 -0.17
N ARG A 575 -40.82 -13.89 0.70
CA ARG A 575 -42.10 -13.21 0.45
C ARG A 575 -41.91 -11.71 0.30
N THR A 576 -41.12 -11.09 1.17
CA THR A 576 -40.85 -9.65 1.12
C THR A 576 -40.13 -9.31 -0.17
N LEU A 577 -39.03 -10.00 -0.48
CA LEU A 577 -38.24 -9.80 -1.69
C LEU A 577 -39.12 -9.86 -2.95
N LYS A 578 -39.95 -10.91 -3.07
CA LYS A 578 -40.89 -11.08 -4.18
C LYS A 578 -41.91 -9.95 -4.32
N ASN A 579 -42.37 -9.40 -3.19
CA ASN A 579 -43.40 -8.37 -3.18
C ASN A 579 -42.84 -6.96 -3.39
N THR A 580 -41.57 -6.73 -3.09
CA THR A 580 -40.97 -5.38 -3.09
C THR A 580 -39.91 -5.16 -4.15
N ALA A 581 -39.37 -6.22 -4.76
CA ALA A 581 -38.27 -6.13 -5.71
C ALA A 581 -38.62 -6.78 -7.05
N THR A 582 -38.21 -6.13 -8.13
CA THR A 582 -38.23 -6.70 -9.49
C THR A 582 -36.98 -7.54 -9.73
N TYR A 583 -35.83 -7.11 -9.21
CA TYR A 583 -34.56 -7.85 -9.23
C TYR A 583 -33.79 -7.61 -7.94
N GLY A 584 -32.89 -8.54 -7.61
CA GLY A 584 -31.97 -8.38 -6.49
C GLY A 584 -30.56 -8.82 -6.87
N PHE A 585 -29.57 -7.99 -6.57
CA PHE A 585 -28.17 -8.25 -6.88
C PHE A 585 -27.27 -7.79 -5.73
N ASP A 586 -26.10 -8.40 -5.60
CA ASP A 586 -25.04 -7.91 -4.72
C ASP A 586 -24.16 -6.90 -5.50
N LEU A 587 -24.39 -5.61 -5.23
CA LEU A 587 -23.81 -4.49 -5.98
C LEU A 587 -23.11 -3.49 -5.05
N PRO A 588 -22.03 -3.89 -4.36
CA PRO A 588 -21.42 -3.07 -3.32
C PRO A 588 -20.74 -1.80 -3.85
N LEU A 589 -20.45 -1.77 -5.16
CA LEU A 589 -19.77 -0.65 -5.83
C LEU A 589 -20.71 0.18 -6.72
N PHE A 590 -22.03 0.01 -6.57
CA PHE A 590 -23.03 0.78 -7.30
C PHE A 590 -23.77 1.73 -6.36
N ASN A 591 -24.21 2.87 -6.90
CA ASN A 591 -25.20 3.72 -6.24
C ASN A 591 -26.63 3.28 -6.58
N HIS A 592 -27.63 3.81 -5.86
CA HIS A 592 -29.04 3.47 -6.08
C HIS A 592 -29.60 3.98 -7.42
N GLU A 593 -28.86 4.83 -8.13
CA GLU A 593 -29.13 5.24 -9.51
C GLU A 593 -28.67 4.21 -10.56
N GLY A 594 -28.00 3.12 -10.14
CA GLY A 594 -27.53 2.06 -11.03
C GLY A 594 -26.20 2.36 -11.72
N GLN A 595 -25.47 3.37 -11.25
CA GLN A 595 -24.13 3.71 -11.71
C GLN A 595 -23.10 3.05 -10.80
N GLN A 596 -22.12 2.38 -11.42
CA GLN A 596 -20.94 1.89 -10.72
C GLN A 596 -20.01 3.07 -10.40
N THR A 597 -19.60 3.19 -9.14
CA THR A 597 -18.79 4.32 -8.63
C THR A 597 -17.31 3.98 -8.45
N SER A 598 -16.95 2.70 -8.38
CA SER A 598 -15.58 2.23 -8.21
C SER A 598 -15.41 0.77 -8.66
N GLY A 599 -14.16 0.30 -8.72
CA GLY A 599 -13.80 -1.07 -9.09
C GLY A 599 -13.85 -1.35 -10.59
N THR A 600 -13.90 -2.64 -10.91
CA THR A 600 -13.88 -3.20 -12.27
C THR A 600 -15.30 -3.58 -12.73
N PRO A 601 -15.55 -3.71 -14.04
CA PRO A 601 -16.87 -4.05 -14.58
C PRO A 601 -17.54 -5.29 -14.00
N TRP A 602 -16.73 -6.25 -13.56
CA TRP A 602 -17.14 -7.56 -13.06
C TRP A 602 -17.02 -7.66 -11.53
N ASP A 603 -16.80 -6.54 -10.82
CA ASP A 603 -16.89 -6.48 -9.36
C ASP A 603 -18.36 -6.44 -8.90
N ILE A 604 -19.06 -7.53 -9.20
CA ILE A 604 -20.43 -7.81 -8.80
C ILE A 604 -20.41 -9.09 -7.97
N GLY A 605 -21.09 -9.10 -6.84
CA GLY A 605 -21.22 -10.29 -6.01
C GLY A 605 -22.08 -11.32 -6.74
N THR A 606 -21.58 -12.55 -6.85
CA THR A 606 -22.32 -13.64 -7.48
C THR A 606 -22.90 -14.61 -6.46
N ASP A 607 -22.65 -14.43 -5.17
CA ASP A 607 -23.13 -15.31 -4.09
C ASP A 607 -24.64 -15.52 -4.17
N MET A 608 -25.41 -14.48 -4.54
CA MET A 608 -26.83 -14.57 -4.85
C MET A 608 -27.28 -13.58 -5.92
N ALA A 609 -28.32 -13.96 -6.67
CA ALA A 609 -29.07 -13.06 -7.54
C ALA A 609 -30.55 -13.45 -7.58
N TYR A 610 -31.43 -12.44 -7.62
CA TYR A 610 -32.88 -12.60 -7.69
C TYR A 610 -33.44 -12.01 -8.98
N PHE A 611 -34.25 -12.80 -9.67
CA PHE A 611 -34.88 -12.50 -10.95
C PHE A 611 -36.40 -12.59 -10.80
N GLY A 612 -37.06 -11.43 -10.68
CA GLY A 612 -38.47 -11.33 -10.36
C GLY A 612 -39.42 -11.23 -11.56
N GLU A 613 -38.93 -11.13 -12.80
CA GLU A 613 -39.75 -11.05 -14.02
C GLU A 613 -39.76 -12.39 -14.79
N PRO A 614 -40.76 -13.27 -14.60
CA PRO A 614 -40.80 -14.59 -15.25
C PRO A 614 -40.80 -14.52 -16.78
N ASP A 615 -41.40 -13.48 -17.36
CA ASP A 615 -41.49 -13.31 -18.81
C ASP A 615 -40.14 -12.97 -19.47
N ARG A 616 -39.20 -12.37 -18.71
CA ARG A 616 -37.86 -12.01 -19.19
C ARG A 616 -36.83 -13.11 -18.93
N LEU A 617 -37.09 -13.96 -17.93
CA LEU A 617 -36.18 -15.01 -17.50
C LEU A 617 -35.70 -15.95 -18.62
N PRO A 618 -36.53 -16.39 -19.59
CA PRO A 618 -36.05 -17.26 -20.67
C PRO A 618 -34.95 -16.61 -21.51
N ALA A 619 -35.08 -15.31 -21.82
CA ALA A 619 -34.09 -14.57 -22.58
C ALA A 619 -32.81 -14.31 -21.76
N ILE A 620 -32.96 -14.02 -20.46
CA ILE A 620 -31.83 -13.86 -19.53
C ILE A 620 -31.06 -15.18 -19.40
N ALA A 621 -31.76 -16.29 -19.17
CA ALA A 621 -31.17 -17.61 -19.02
C ALA A 621 -30.41 -18.06 -20.28
N ALA A 622 -31.02 -17.86 -21.46
CA ALA A 622 -30.36 -18.14 -22.74
C ALA A 622 -29.10 -17.28 -22.91
N PHE A 623 -29.19 -15.97 -22.67
CA PHE A 623 -28.03 -15.07 -22.74
C PHE A 623 -26.89 -15.51 -21.81
N MET A 624 -27.20 -15.83 -20.55
CA MET A 624 -26.20 -16.29 -19.58
C MET A 624 -25.52 -17.59 -20.04
N SER A 625 -26.29 -18.57 -20.49
CA SER A 625 -25.77 -19.83 -21.02
C SER A 625 -24.88 -19.63 -22.25
N ASP A 626 -25.32 -18.81 -23.21
CA ASP A 626 -24.60 -18.52 -24.45
C ASP A 626 -23.31 -17.73 -24.19
N TYR A 627 -23.35 -16.79 -23.24
CA TYR A 627 -22.18 -16.05 -22.78
C TYR A 627 -21.14 -17.01 -22.21
N LEU A 628 -21.54 -17.83 -21.24
CA LEU A 628 -20.65 -18.76 -20.54
C LEU A 628 -20.05 -19.79 -21.50
N ASN A 629 -20.85 -20.38 -22.39
CA ASN A 629 -20.34 -21.29 -23.43
C ASN A 629 -19.40 -20.60 -24.44
N THR A 630 -19.55 -19.30 -24.66
CA THR A 630 -18.66 -18.52 -25.52
C THR A 630 -17.30 -18.30 -24.86
N VAL A 631 -17.28 -17.84 -23.60
CA VAL A 631 -16.05 -17.45 -22.90
C VAL A 631 -15.30 -18.64 -22.30
N TYR A 632 -16.00 -19.75 -22.05
CA TYR A 632 -15.40 -20.96 -21.49
C TYR A 632 -14.26 -21.47 -22.38
N THR A 633 -13.07 -21.49 -21.77
CA THR A 633 -11.84 -22.03 -22.33
C THR A 633 -11.36 -23.10 -21.35
N PRO A 634 -11.46 -24.39 -21.73
CA PRO A 634 -11.18 -25.45 -20.78
C PRO A 634 -9.71 -25.46 -20.32
N GLN A 635 -9.50 -25.87 -19.06
CA GLN A 635 -8.16 -25.97 -18.43
C GLN A 635 -7.44 -24.62 -18.27
N SER A 636 -8.16 -23.51 -18.42
CA SER A 636 -7.59 -22.18 -18.28
C SER A 636 -7.52 -21.77 -16.80
N ALA A 637 -6.30 -21.56 -16.30
CA ALA A 637 -6.08 -21.13 -14.91
C ALA A 637 -6.51 -19.68 -14.62
N VAL A 638 -6.88 -18.90 -15.64
CA VAL A 638 -7.17 -17.46 -15.54
C VAL A 638 -8.66 -17.13 -15.73
N HIS A 639 -9.53 -18.13 -15.88
CA HIS A 639 -10.97 -17.97 -16.14
C HIS A 639 -11.83 -18.03 -14.86
N THR A 640 -11.37 -17.42 -13.77
CA THR A 640 -12.06 -17.51 -12.46
C THR A 640 -13.25 -16.55 -12.30
N ALA A 641 -13.45 -15.61 -13.23
CA ALA A 641 -14.46 -14.56 -13.14
C ALA A 641 -15.54 -14.65 -14.26
N MET A 642 -15.70 -15.80 -14.92
CA MET A 642 -16.65 -15.94 -16.04
C MET A 642 -18.11 -15.67 -15.64
N ASP A 643 -18.55 -16.15 -14.48
CA ASP A 643 -19.90 -15.94 -13.96
C ASP A 643 -20.16 -14.47 -13.60
N ARG A 644 -19.17 -13.80 -13.00
CA ARG A 644 -19.19 -12.37 -12.71
C ARG A 644 -19.29 -11.52 -13.97
N CYS A 645 -18.47 -11.82 -14.99
CA CYS A 645 -18.54 -11.13 -16.29
C CYS A 645 -19.89 -11.36 -16.99
N ALA A 646 -20.41 -12.59 -16.96
CA ALA A 646 -21.71 -12.91 -17.52
C ALA A 646 -22.84 -12.12 -16.82
N LEU A 647 -22.82 -12.09 -15.48
CA LEU A 647 -23.81 -11.38 -14.68
C LEU A 647 -23.74 -9.86 -14.90
N ALA A 648 -22.54 -9.29 -14.98
CA ALA A 648 -22.32 -7.89 -15.31
C ALA A 648 -22.88 -7.50 -16.67
N GLN A 649 -22.65 -8.33 -17.70
CA GLN A 649 -23.17 -8.07 -19.03
C GLN A 649 -24.68 -8.29 -19.11
N MET A 650 -25.23 -9.26 -18.38
CA MET A 650 -26.67 -9.46 -18.25
C MET A 650 -27.34 -8.24 -17.60
N LEU A 651 -26.80 -7.76 -16.48
CA LEU A 651 -27.29 -6.56 -15.79
C LEU A 651 -27.33 -5.38 -16.77
N ARG A 652 -26.27 -5.20 -17.54
CA ARG A 652 -26.17 -4.12 -18.54
C ARG A 652 -27.10 -4.27 -19.72
N HIS A 653 -27.35 -5.50 -20.17
CA HIS A 653 -28.16 -5.75 -21.35
C HIS A 653 -29.67 -5.69 -21.03
N PHE A 654 -30.09 -6.24 -19.89
CA PHE A 654 -31.51 -6.41 -19.57
C PHE A 654 -32.04 -5.46 -18.50
N ILE A 655 -31.19 -5.01 -17.56
CA ILE A 655 -31.62 -4.34 -16.33
C ILE A 655 -31.33 -2.83 -16.38
N LEU A 656 -30.07 -2.43 -16.57
CA LEU A 656 -29.67 -1.00 -16.56
C LEU A 656 -30.50 -0.12 -17.51
N PRO A 657 -30.83 -0.53 -18.75
CA PRO A 657 -31.65 0.31 -19.66
C PRO A 657 -33.06 0.60 -19.12
N ARG A 658 -33.52 -0.15 -18.12
CA ARG A 658 -34.84 -0.04 -17.49
C ARG A 658 -34.76 0.35 -16.02
N TRP A 659 -33.57 0.68 -15.50
CA TRP A 659 -33.32 0.83 -14.05
C TRP A 659 -34.37 1.69 -13.33
N SER A 660 -34.71 2.84 -13.89
CA SER A 660 -35.69 3.78 -13.30
C SER A 660 -37.12 3.25 -13.20
N ALA A 661 -37.46 2.20 -13.95
CA ALA A 661 -38.77 1.54 -13.93
C ALA A 661 -38.78 0.23 -13.11
N LEU A 662 -37.64 -0.16 -12.53
CA LEU A 662 -37.47 -1.40 -11.79
C LEU A 662 -37.27 -1.10 -10.30
N SER A 663 -37.78 -1.97 -9.44
CA SER A 663 -37.44 -1.96 -8.01
C SER A 663 -36.24 -2.88 -7.78
N ILE A 664 -35.03 -2.32 -7.72
CA ILE A 664 -33.80 -3.10 -7.53
C ILE A 664 -33.47 -3.20 -6.04
N ARG A 665 -33.34 -4.44 -5.53
CA ARG A 665 -32.88 -4.70 -4.17
C ARG A 665 -31.38 -4.95 -4.16
N PHE A 666 -30.64 -4.19 -3.35
CA PHE A 666 -29.24 -4.47 -3.07
C PHE A 666 -29.20 -5.57 -2.00
N LEU A 667 -28.72 -6.76 -2.37
CA LEU A 667 -28.74 -7.95 -1.50
C LEU A 667 -27.67 -7.88 -0.40
N ASN A 668 -26.66 -7.04 -0.58
CA ASN A 668 -25.67 -6.66 0.42
C ASN A 668 -26.22 -5.69 1.49
N GLU A 669 -27.47 -5.21 1.35
CA GLU A 669 -28.12 -4.34 2.31
C GLU A 669 -29.26 -5.04 3.06
N GLY A 670 -29.28 -4.87 4.39
CA GLY A 670 -30.33 -5.40 5.27
C GLY A 670 -30.16 -6.89 5.61
N PRO A 671 -31.24 -7.58 6.03
CA PRO A 671 -31.17 -8.99 6.43
C PRO A 671 -30.79 -9.89 5.27
N ALA A 672 -29.76 -10.72 5.46
CA ALA A 672 -29.31 -11.67 4.46
C ALA A 672 -30.36 -12.78 4.23
N VAL A 673 -30.73 -13.00 2.96
CA VAL A 673 -31.63 -14.10 2.56
C VAL A 673 -30.91 -15.45 2.54
N LEU A 674 -29.58 -15.42 2.33
CA LEU A 674 -28.67 -16.56 2.41
C LEU A 674 -27.43 -16.11 3.19
N VAL A 675 -27.08 -16.84 4.24
CA VAL A 675 -25.94 -16.52 5.12
C VAL A 675 -24.74 -17.35 4.70
N MET A 676 -23.66 -16.66 4.30
CA MET A 676 -22.39 -17.31 3.98
C MET A 676 -21.58 -17.58 5.26
N PRO A 677 -21.01 -18.78 5.45
CA PRO A 677 -20.13 -19.04 6.58
C PRO A 677 -18.90 -18.13 6.50
N ALA A 678 -18.57 -17.44 7.60
CA ALA A 678 -17.43 -16.54 7.61
C ALA A 678 -16.12 -17.30 7.34
N LYS A 679 -15.30 -16.81 6.40
CA LYS A 679 -13.99 -17.40 6.03
C LYS A 679 -13.02 -17.57 7.20
N THR A 680 -13.27 -16.92 8.34
CA THR A 680 -12.48 -16.96 9.58
C THR A 680 -12.98 -17.97 10.63
N VAL A 681 -14.09 -18.69 10.41
CA VAL A 681 -14.53 -19.76 11.32
C VAL A 681 -13.79 -21.05 10.98
N THR A 682 -12.53 -21.11 11.39
CA THR A 682 -11.87 -22.38 11.65
C THR A 682 -12.61 -23.11 12.78
N SER A 683 -13.11 -24.30 12.46
CA SER A 683 -13.23 -25.47 13.36
C SER A 683 -14.05 -25.34 14.67
N ALA A 684 -15.36 -25.54 14.62
CA ALA A 684 -16.09 -26.03 15.81
C ALA A 684 -17.34 -26.89 15.51
N ALA A 685 -18.07 -26.61 14.44
CA ALA A 685 -19.20 -27.45 14.04
C ALA A 685 -18.80 -28.35 12.86
N ALA A 686 -18.98 -29.66 12.99
CA ALA A 686 -18.89 -30.55 11.84
C ALA A 686 -19.91 -30.10 10.77
N PRO A 687 -19.53 -30.07 9.49
CA PRO A 687 -20.48 -29.75 8.43
C PRO A 687 -21.65 -30.74 8.47
N ILE A 688 -22.87 -30.22 8.25
CA ILE A 688 -24.08 -31.04 8.18
C ILE A 688 -23.88 -32.09 7.09
N SER A 689 -24.06 -33.36 7.45
CA SER A 689 -23.88 -34.50 6.55
C SER A 689 -25.18 -34.92 5.88
N GLN A 690 -25.07 -35.76 4.85
CA GLN A 690 -26.24 -36.40 4.23
C GLN A 690 -27.07 -37.20 5.26
N ALA A 691 -26.40 -37.84 6.22
CA ALA A 691 -27.05 -38.63 7.27
C ALA A 691 -27.90 -37.77 8.21
N ASP A 692 -27.46 -36.54 8.51
CA ASP A 692 -28.20 -35.61 9.36
C ASP A 692 -29.51 -35.18 8.72
N VAL A 693 -29.49 -34.89 7.41
CA VAL A 693 -30.70 -34.59 6.64
C VAL A 693 -31.64 -35.78 6.63
N LEU A 694 -31.13 -36.98 6.31
CA LEU A 694 -31.97 -38.19 6.27
C LEU A 694 -32.56 -38.54 7.65
N HIS A 695 -31.80 -38.33 8.72
CA HIS A 695 -32.28 -38.49 10.09
C HIS A 695 -33.41 -37.50 10.39
N ASP A 696 -33.23 -36.23 10.06
CA ASP A 696 -34.25 -35.20 10.23
C ASP A 696 -35.54 -35.53 9.46
N LEU A 697 -35.43 -36.00 8.20
CA LEU A 697 -36.59 -36.46 7.42
C LEU A 697 -37.28 -37.67 8.08
N ALA A 698 -36.52 -38.63 8.59
CA ALA A 698 -37.07 -39.81 9.26
C ALA A 698 -37.85 -39.43 10.54
N VAL A 699 -37.33 -38.50 11.35
CA VAL A 699 -38.00 -37.97 12.55
C VAL A 699 -39.35 -37.32 12.22
N HIS A 700 -39.43 -36.61 11.08
CA HIS A 700 -40.62 -35.88 10.66
C HIS A 700 -41.54 -36.65 9.70
N THR A 701 -41.28 -37.93 9.47
CA THR A 701 -42.17 -38.77 8.65
C THR A 701 -43.43 -39.12 9.46
N PRO A 702 -44.66 -38.81 8.98
CA PRO A 702 -45.88 -39.14 9.70
C PRO A 702 -46.02 -40.65 9.94
N ARG A 703 -46.25 -41.07 11.19
CA ARG A 703 -46.56 -42.47 11.50
C ARG A 703 -47.89 -42.86 10.86
N ARG A 704 -47.92 -43.91 10.03
CA ARG A 704 -49.16 -44.49 9.48
C ARG A 704 -50.13 -44.81 10.63
N VAL A 705 -51.33 -44.23 10.62
CA VAL A 705 -52.43 -44.66 11.49
C VAL A 705 -52.84 -46.08 11.06
N PRO A 706 -52.85 -47.09 11.94
CA PRO A 706 -53.35 -48.42 11.58
C PRO A 706 -54.82 -48.31 11.18
N LYS A 707 -55.19 -48.86 10.01
CA LYS A 707 -56.60 -49.04 9.63
C LYS A 707 -57.34 -49.75 10.79
N PRO A 708 -58.49 -49.25 11.27
CA PRO A 708 -59.27 -49.97 12.26
C PRO A 708 -59.70 -51.31 11.64
N SER A 709 -59.33 -52.40 12.33
CA SER A 709 -59.76 -53.75 12.00
C SER A 709 -61.28 -53.82 12.02
N GLN A 710 -61.89 -54.23 10.90
CA GLN A 710 -63.30 -54.57 10.84
C GLN A 710 -63.62 -55.66 11.88
N PRO A 711 -64.74 -55.55 12.63
CA PRO A 711 -65.15 -56.60 13.55
C PRO A 711 -65.59 -57.82 12.75
N LYS A 712 -65.03 -58.98 13.08
CA LYS A 712 -65.50 -60.28 12.59
C LYS A 712 -66.82 -60.61 13.29
N THR A 713 -67.88 -60.82 12.51
CA THR A 713 -69.02 -61.67 12.87
C THR A 713 -68.69 -63.13 12.64
#